data_AF-A0A3A8P112-F1
#
_entry.id   AF-A0A3A8P112-F1
#
_cell.length_a   1.000
_cell.length_b   1.000
_cell.length_c   1.000
_cell.angle_alpha   90.00
_cell.angle_beta   90.00
_cell.angle_gamma   90.00
#
_symmetry.space_group_name_H-M   'P 1'
#
loop_
_entity.id
_entity.type
_entity.pdbx_description
1 polymer ?
#
loop_
_entity_poly.entity_id
_entity_poly.type
_entity_poly.pdbx_seq_one_letter_code
_entity_poly.pdbx_strand_id
1 'polypeptide(L)'
;MRLKRRIPSSFHFNLRQGLGGLLVAASLFGVTAEAAALKVMPMGLGTGTVTASGIACTSTGGDCDEAYLATATVTLTAAPTGGSTFGGWNTDADADLLSTPDCSGVALTCTLTMGVARSVKPVFHLPAGTINPLVPAVASAITPEEIAAYLSNPANAATNTVARFISALPVEYRQSAILMSRSESLQTGTAEHPRILLSSRNARSVFSIGPVPHASYPGSHPDVIEYMQWDEATRNFRFHEIILTSIPAMGTLPPRSRSIEKDDVKCSSCHSTRNVLNRTGVPGTDGMPVGVIKTKNKPNWDPYDSWGGMLPFNRDRLYQGSVDTAAFRKLFNPWTWRTNRAIRQLVEQLRLQPPGLAAGNANIITRYRGGANDGTPRFSFDTSPPVTAEPIPAGSPGSSTAYSFNGLVGLGLPTAVPRGGTFITLFHLSSVGGSEGRGVQLFDLLGGLDGNLNQRRIADEVASHRWATGSVYVDPRPLALAITKSCLVINAALNTVESSPPGLAVNLGFFTARNGGMGINAVRADTDARTKSVPRRKADIQRFNLDRTGDVYVKTPGPAVNGIIPQYGASTTASTDTSLARLRREVFRRPIDLGGADATVMGGMLVDREIYGTNTTPVALYRYFLEPLGVSVDKWSMGVRGRSRAYGFADVFGGYLSALEQALAASLTAEPVAGLSAPFDCAALIPAVNATLASLPSTTAVPTYTDVQRIFNKGCVECHGGLDYPPYSNYGTFLNLAEDQSTPGVSPLTQPHGIALAYASSLTGPLYDRITRTGEDCPFGMMPCGGPPLSKVDIETIRRWIVGANPSTWGDPHLTTMDGVRYDFQSAGEFVLLRDPGMEIQARHTPIQTDQPVGPDKHTGLTACASLTTAVAVRVGPHRITYQMGADKPELLELRVDGKPVQLGTELLLPAGGRITSTPATGGIQIETPGGTRIIVTVDWWAHYHVWYMNVGVQQSRATEGLLGTIAPGNWLPALSDGALLGARPTDPYERYIALYEKFEDAWRVTKDTSLFDYASGFSTESYTLEGWPEYKASSCRVETQLPGIPVAEPLKPIPLSEAEQYCKEVANDDRRRDCIHDVSATGEPGFAKVYVTAEKVEGNLQPGVPGLLVPKENEVSSATVTFKWEGTYDKDGDTVLYRHCVWGVDSGFTLKECTSKPTQELGRTVTLESGKDYFWKVIAEDGKGGSTESNTWRLTAK
;
A
#
# COMPACT_ATOMS: atom_id res chain seq x y z
N MET A 1 74.92 -24.16 29.08
CA MET A 1 74.82 -23.03 28.13
C MET A 1 73.46 -22.37 28.32
N ARG A 2 73.40 -21.08 28.69
CA ARG A 2 73.21 -19.90 27.80
C ARG A 2 71.88 -19.94 27.00
N LEU A 3 71.04 -18.89 26.97
CA LEU A 3 70.97 -17.63 27.73
C LEU A 3 69.63 -16.91 27.43
N LYS A 4 69.34 -15.82 28.15
CA LYS A 4 68.28 -14.81 27.94
C LYS A 4 66.84 -15.20 28.30
N ARG A 5 66.01 -14.30 28.86
CA ARG A 5 66.22 -13.26 29.89
C ARG A 5 64.82 -12.78 30.34
N ARG A 6 64.42 -13.06 31.57
CA ARG A 6 63.42 -12.25 32.31
C ARG A 6 64.15 -11.20 33.12
N ILE A 7 63.51 -10.07 33.45
CA ILE A 7 63.24 -9.58 34.82
C ILE A 7 62.66 -8.15 34.76
N PRO A 8 61.78 -7.74 35.72
CA PRO A 8 61.05 -6.47 35.68
C PRO A 8 61.52 -5.52 36.81
N SER A 9 60.58 -4.68 37.30
CA SER A 9 60.42 -4.17 38.67
C SER A 9 60.76 -2.71 38.98
N SER A 10 59.83 -2.12 39.76
CA SER A 10 59.99 -1.10 40.83
C SER A 10 60.72 0.22 40.55
N PHE A 11 60.10 1.32 41.03
CA PHE A 11 60.81 2.27 41.89
C PHE A 11 59.92 2.75 43.05
N HIS A 12 60.56 3.04 44.17
CA HIS A 12 59.97 3.42 45.45
C HIS A 12 60.91 4.45 46.12
N PHE A 13 60.34 5.31 46.97
CA PHE A 13 61.00 6.01 48.08
C PHE A 13 62.05 7.15 47.86
N ASN A 14 61.69 8.33 48.41
CA ASN A 14 62.28 8.98 49.61
C ASN A 14 63.17 10.25 49.57
N LEU A 15 62.93 11.11 50.59
CA LEU A 15 63.82 12.11 51.25
C LEU A 15 64.25 13.35 50.39
N ARG A 16 64.56 14.58 50.88
CA ARG A 16 64.46 15.38 52.15
C ARG A 16 64.99 16.83 51.83
N GLN A 17 64.96 17.92 52.63
CA GLN A 17 64.28 18.34 53.88
C GLN A 17 64.35 19.89 54.03
N GLY A 18 63.43 20.52 54.78
CA GLY A 18 63.68 21.79 55.50
C GLY A 18 62.73 22.96 55.20
N LEU A 19 62.42 23.90 56.09
CA LEU A 19 62.33 24.00 57.56
C LEU A 19 61.80 25.44 57.82
N GLY A 20 61.06 25.67 58.91
CA GLY A 20 60.60 27.01 59.33
C GLY A 20 59.18 27.36 58.86
N GLY A 21 58.30 27.89 59.71
CA GLY A 21 58.42 28.15 61.15
C GLY A 21 57.07 28.68 61.70
N LEU A 22 56.68 28.27 62.90
CA LEU A 22 55.37 28.58 63.48
C LEU A 22 55.30 30.05 63.94
N LEU A 23 54.22 30.78 63.62
CA LEU A 23 53.80 31.96 64.39
C LEU A 23 52.30 32.32 64.23
N VAL A 24 51.57 32.08 65.32
CA VAL A 24 50.45 32.86 65.90
C VAL A 24 49.28 33.30 65.01
N ALA A 25 48.21 32.51 65.12
CA ALA A 25 46.81 32.87 65.43
C ALA A 25 46.23 34.30 65.24
N ALA A 26 44.92 34.28 64.93
CA ALA A 26 43.90 35.33 65.10
C ALA A 26 43.75 36.41 64.01
N SER A 27 43.08 36.03 62.91
CA SER A 27 42.15 36.95 62.22
C SER A 27 41.00 36.17 61.56
N LEU A 28 39.75 36.54 61.87
CA LEU A 28 38.53 36.25 61.11
C LEU A 28 38.15 34.75 60.92
N PHE A 29 37.51 34.18 61.95
CA PHE A 29 36.44 33.20 61.74
C PHE A 29 35.23 33.88 61.06
N GLY A 30 35.34 34.15 59.77
CA GLY A 30 34.18 34.44 58.93
C GLY A 30 33.49 33.13 58.59
N VAL A 31 32.50 32.72 59.40
CA VAL A 31 31.53 31.71 58.94
C VAL A 31 30.79 32.35 57.77
N THR A 32 31.15 32.00 56.54
CA THR A 32 30.39 32.39 55.36
C THR A 32 29.03 31.72 55.48
N ALA A 33 28.01 32.49 55.87
CA ALA A 33 26.64 32.00 55.88
C ALA A 33 26.31 31.49 54.48
N GLU A 34 25.97 30.21 54.35
CA GLU A 34 25.63 29.61 53.06
C GLU A 34 24.47 30.39 52.45
N ALA A 35 24.72 30.99 51.28
CA ALA A 35 23.71 31.75 50.58
C ALA A 35 22.67 30.80 49.96
N ALA A 36 21.41 30.98 50.34
CA ALA A 36 20.29 30.20 49.85
C ALA A 36 19.74 30.81 48.54
N ALA A 37 19.73 30.01 47.47
CA ALA A 37 19.20 30.44 46.18
C ALA A 37 17.66 30.51 46.17
N LEU A 38 17.10 31.61 45.65
CA LEU A 38 15.69 31.78 45.32
C LEU A 38 15.52 31.77 43.80
N LYS A 39 14.59 30.95 43.29
CA LYS A 39 14.24 30.91 41.86
C LYS A 39 12.79 31.31 41.62
N VAL A 40 12.53 32.13 40.62
CA VAL A 40 11.17 32.56 40.24
C VAL A 40 10.86 32.21 38.78
N MET A 41 9.66 31.70 38.50
CA MET A 41 9.20 31.38 37.14
C MET A 41 7.72 31.71 36.96
N PRO A 42 7.38 32.86 36.33
CA PRO A 42 6.01 33.19 35.97
C PRO A 42 5.41 32.20 34.96
N MET A 43 4.24 31.66 35.30
CA MET A 43 3.49 30.63 34.56
C MET A 43 2.14 31.17 34.05
N GLY A 44 1.50 30.39 33.18
CA GLY A 44 0.15 30.65 32.69
C GLY A 44 0.10 31.34 31.32
N LEU A 45 -1.11 31.39 30.74
CA LEU A 45 -1.37 32.01 29.44
C LEU A 45 -1.29 33.54 29.45
N GLY A 46 -1.44 34.16 30.63
CA GLY A 46 -1.29 35.60 30.83
C GLY A 46 0.18 36.05 30.94
N THR A 47 0.36 37.31 31.31
CA THR A 47 1.66 37.97 31.50
C THR A 47 1.73 38.75 32.81
N GLY A 48 2.91 38.80 33.41
CA GLY A 48 3.19 39.64 34.56
C GLY A 48 4.68 39.66 34.93
N THR A 49 5.00 40.48 35.91
CA THR A 49 6.32 40.60 36.52
C THR A 49 6.25 40.24 38.00
N VAL A 50 7.35 39.74 38.54
CA VAL A 50 7.54 39.49 39.98
C VAL A 50 8.84 40.13 40.42
N THR A 51 8.77 40.98 41.44
CA THR A 51 9.89 41.78 41.92
C THR A 51 10.20 41.55 43.39
N ALA A 52 11.48 41.61 43.75
CA ALA A 52 12.01 41.76 45.10
C ALA A 52 13.43 42.37 45.03
N SER A 53 14.12 42.54 46.16
CA SER A 53 15.52 42.98 46.18
C SER A 53 16.41 41.95 45.48
N GLY A 54 16.92 42.26 44.28
CA GLY A 54 17.70 41.31 43.46
C GLY A 54 16.85 40.37 42.58
N ILE A 55 15.52 40.58 42.49
CA ILE A 55 14.65 39.81 41.59
C ILE A 55 13.83 40.79 40.75
N ALA A 56 13.89 40.65 39.43
CA ALA A 56 13.14 41.42 38.45
C ALA A 56 12.66 40.48 37.32
N CYS A 57 11.85 39.49 37.70
CA CYS A 57 11.50 38.36 36.85
C CYS A 57 10.22 38.63 36.07
N THR A 58 10.19 38.31 34.78
CA THR A 58 9.03 38.52 33.88
C THR A 58 8.62 37.21 33.20
N SER A 59 7.42 37.16 32.63
CA SER A 59 6.95 35.97 31.87
C SER A 59 7.84 35.57 30.68
N THR A 60 8.71 36.48 30.22
CA THR A 60 9.62 36.28 29.07
C THR A 60 11.10 36.20 29.46
N GLY A 61 11.45 36.25 30.75
CA GLY A 61 12.83 36.28 31.24
C GLY A 61 13.09 37.45 32.20
N GLY A 62 14.33 37.92 32.30
CA GLY A 62 14.75 38.91 33.30
C GLY A 62 15.52 38.26 34.45
N ASP A 63 15.73 39.01 35.52
CA ASP A 63 16.48 38.51 36.68
C ASP A 63 15.56 37.70 37.60
N CYS A 64 15.80 36.40 37.67
CA CYS A 64 14.89 35.42 38.25
C CYS A 64 15.58 34.44 39.23
N ASP A 65 16.87 34.62 39.51
CA ASP A 65 17.68 33.72 40.35
C ASP A 65 18.64 34.56 41.21
N GLU A 66 18.40 34.61 42.52
CA GLU A 66 19.20 35.42 43.45
C GLU A 66 19.63 34.60 44.68
N ALA A 67 20.79 34.91 45.23
CA ALA A 67 21.38 34.24 46.39
C ALA A 67 21.28 35.12 47.64
N TYR A 68 20.46 34.70 48.60
CA TYR A 68 20.21 35.45 49.83
C TYR A 68 20.89 34.81 51.05
N LEU A 69 21.29 35.62 52.02
CA LEU A 69 21.80 35.12 53.30
C LEU A 69 20.74 34.28 54.02
N ALA A 70 21.17 33.25 54.78
CA ALA A 70 20.32 32.27 55.46
C ALA A 70 19.43 32.79 56.61
N THR A 71 19.26 34.10 56.74
CA THR A 71 18.33 34.79 57.65
C THR A 71 17.51 35.88 56.96
N ALA A 72 17.71 36.10 55.66
CA ALA A 72 17.03 37.16 54.91
C ALA A 72 15.54 36.86 54.75
N THR A 73 14.71 37.87 54.97
CA THR A 73 13.27 37.82 54.65
C THR A 73 13.03 38.55 53.34
N VAL A 74 12.49 37.83 52.35
CA VAL A 74 12.30 38.32 50.98
C VAL A 74 10.80 38.37 50.68
N THR A 75 10.28 39.56 50.37
CA THR A 75 8.88 39.72 49.92
C THR A 75 8.84 39.87 48.41
N LEU A 76 8.38 38.81 47.73
CA LEU A 76 8.07 38.80 46.30
C LEU A 76 6.74 39.52 46.08
N THR A 77 6.71 40.45 45.11
CA THR A 77 5.49 41.15 44.69
C THR A 77 5.18 40.82 43.23
N ALA A 78 4.03 40.21 42.96
CA ALA A 78 3.52 39.94 41.63
C ALA A 78 2.67 41.10 41.10
N ALA A 79 2.96 41.53 39.87
CA ALA A 79 2.25 42.57 39.15
C ALA A 79 1.82 42.04 37.76
N PRO A 80 0.52 41.78 37.53
CA PRO A 80 0.03 41.43 36.20
C PRO A 80 0.27 42.55 35.19
N THR A 81 0.67 42.20 33.98
CA THR A 81 0.72 43.15 32.86
C THR A 81 -0.71 43.51 32.43
N GLY A 82 -0.91 44.69 31.83
CA GLY A 82 -2.21 45.08 31.28
C GLY A 82 -2.79 44.01 30.35
N GLY A 83 -4.05 43.63 30.57
CA GLY A 83 -4.66 42.49 29.88
C GLY A 83 -4.30 41.12 30.48
N SER A 84 -3.96 41.05 31.77
CA SER A 84 -3.78 39.81 32.53
C SER A 84 -4.19 39.99 34.00
N THR A 85 -4.47 38.89 34.69
CA THR A 85 -4.80 38.86 36.13
C THR A 85 -3.86 37.92 36.88
N PHE A 86 -3.69 38.14 38.18
CA PHE A 86 -2.94 37.21 39.03
C PHE A 86 -3.84 36.04 39.43
N GLY A 87 -3.45 34.82 39.08
CA GLY A 87 -4.17 33.59 39.43
C GLY A 87 -3.80 33.05 40.81
N GLY A 88 -2.62 33.40 41.33
CA GLY A 88 -2.11 32.95 42.61
C GLY A 88 -0.72 32.34 42.53
N TRP A 89 -0.19 31.96 43.69
CA TRP A 89 1.06 31.25 43.83
C TRP A 89 0.82 29.74 43.79
N ASN A 90 1.50 29.06 42.87
CA ASN A 90 1.57 27.60 42.78
C ASN A 90 0.21 26.87 42.71
N THR A 91 -0.64 27.29 41.76
CA THR A 91 -1.99 26.75 41.52
C THR A 91 -1.98 25.49 40.64
N ASP A 92 -0.99 24.61 40.81
CA ASP A 92 -0.85 23.39 39.99
C ASP A 92 -1.94 22.36 40.31
N ALA A 93 -2.61 21.84 39.28
CA ALA A 93 -3.69 20.87 39.43
C ALA A 93 -3.20 19.43 39.65
N ASP A 94 -1.93 19.13 39.33
CA ASP A 94 -1.25 17.84 39.61
C ASP A 94 -0.32 17.93 40.84
N ALA A 95 -0.47 18.98 41.64
CA ALA A 95 0.19 19.22 42.91
C ALA A 95 0.31 17.98 43.83
N ASP A 96 1.54 17.63 44.23
CA ASP A 96 1.76 16.71 45.35
C ASP A 96 1.37 17.38 46.67
N LEU A 97 0.22 16.95 47.22
CA LEU A 97 -0.31 17.45 48.48
C LEU A 97 0.60 17.16 49.69
N LEU A 98 1.51 16.18 49.59
CA LEU A 98 2.50 15.87 50.63
C LEU A 98 3.74 16.79 50.57
N SER A 99 3.85 17.65 49.55
CA SER A 99 4.93 18.62 49.41
C SER A 99 4.48 20.04 49.78
N THR A 100 5.33 20.74 50.53
CA THR A 100 5.03 22.08 51.08
C THR A 100 5.48 23.17 50.10
N PRO A 101 4.56 23.97 49.53
CA PRO A 101 4.93 25.04 48.62
C PRO A 101 5.63 26.19 49.35
N ASP A 102 6.61 26.82 48.71
CA ASP A 102 7.28 28.01 49.27
C ASP A 102 6.36 29.24 49.29
N CYS A 103 5.48 29.38 48.29
CA CYS A 103 4.40 30.38 48.23
C CYS A 103 3.07 29.72 47.86
N SER A 104 1.98 30.21 48.44
CA SER A 104 0.60 29.77 48.13
C SER A 104 -0.41 30.92 48.27
N GLY A 105 -1.63 30.72 47.77
CA GLY A 105 -2.72 31.69 47.87
C GLY A 105 -2.74 32.73 46.75
N VAL A 106 -3.69 33.68 46.83
CA VAL A 106 -4.00 34.64 45.74
C VAL A 106 -3.58 36.08 46.02
N ALA A 107 -2.93 36.35 47.16
CA ALA A 107 -2.41 37.67 47.48
C ALA A 107 -1.25 38.05 46.54
N LEU A 108 -1.19 39.31 46.09
CA LEU A 108 -0.14 39.79 45.18
C LEU A 108 1.27 39.73 45.80
N THR A 109 1.40 39.59 47.12
CA THR A 109 2.69 39.48 47.82
C THR A 109 2.86 38.10 48.47
N CYS A 110 4.06 37.53 48.38
CA CYS A 110 4.48 36.36 49.14
C CYS A 110 5.78 36.68 49.89
N THR A 111 5.81 36.42 51.20
CA THR A 111 7.00 36.63 52.04
C THR A 111 7.66 35.29 52.39
N LEU A 112 8.97 35.21 52.15
CA LEU A 112 9.80 34.03 52.32
C LEU A 112 10.90 34.30 53.35
N THR A 113 11.17 33.34 54.23
CA THR A 113 12.44 33.32 54.98
C THR A 113 13.43 32.41 54.26
N MET A 114 14.56 33.00 53.87
CA MET A 114 15.69 32.34 53.24
C MET A 114 16.55 31.64 54.30
N GLY A 115 17.11 30.49 53.94
CA GLY A 115 17.75 29.55 54.87
C GLY A 115 17.86 28.13 54.31
N VAL A 116 17.01 27.82 53.32
CA VAL A 116 17.17 26.73 52.35
C VAL A 116 16.87 27.28 50.95
N ALA A 117 17.27 26.57 49.89
CA ALA A 117 16.91 26.96 48.53
C ALA A 117 15.38 26.98 48.34
N ARG A 118 14.86 28.02 47.67
CA ARG A 118 13.43 28.31 47.46
C ARG A 118 13.10 28.42 45.98
N SER A 119 11.87 28.09 45.60
CA SER A 119 11.39 28.10 44.22
C SER A 119 9.92 28.49 44.15
N VAL A 120 9.59 29.44 43.27
CA VAL A 120 8.28 30.10 43.26
C VAL A 120 7.71 30.23 41.85
N LYS A 121 6.47 29.77 41.69
CA LYS A 121 5.70 29.76 40.43
C LYS A 121 4.44 30.62 40.54
N PRO A 122 4.52 31.94 40.31
CA PRO A 122 3.36 32.81 40.19
C PRO A 122 2.61 32.52 38.89
N VAL A 123 1.29 32.37 38.94
CA VAL A 123 0.46 32.10 37.75
C VAL A 123 -0.27 33.36 37.33
N PHE A 124 -0.21 33.70 36.05
CA PHE A 124 -0.93 34.80 35.42
C PHE A 124 -1.94 34.27 34.41
N HIS A 125 -3.19 34.72 34.53
CA HIS A 125 -4.27 34.34 33.62
C HIS A 125 -4.57 35.46 32.62
N LEU A 126 -5.17 35.08 31.49
CA LEU A 126 -5.86 36.03 30.62
C LEU A 126 -7.23 36.40 31.26
N PRO A 127 -7.77 37.61 31.02
CA PRO A 127 -9.11 37.98 31.45
C PRO A 127 -10.17 36.97 30.97
N ALA A 128 -11.19 36.75 31.79
CA ALA A 128 -12.34 35.92 31.40
C ALA A 128 -12.96 36.43 30.09
N GLY A 129 -13.31 35.52 29.18
CA GLY A 129 -13.80 35.85 27.83
C GLY A 129 -12.71 36.17 26.79
N THR A 130 -11.42 36.21 27.16
CA THR A 130 -10.33 36.37 26.17
C THR A 130 -10.20 35.13 25.29
N ILE A 131 -10.31 33.94 25.88
CA ILE A 131 -10.33 32.64 25.19
C ILE A 131 -11.66 31.98 25.55
N ASN A 132 -12.58 31.91 24.60
CA ASN A 132 -13.86 31.24 24.82
C ASN A 132 -13.69 29.73 24.62
N PRO A 133 -14.36 28.87 25.42
CA PRO A 133 -14.38 27.43 25.18
C PRO A 133 -14.94 27.09 23.78
N LEU A 134 -14.36 26.07 23.14
CA LEU A 134 -14.98 25.42 22.00
C LEU A 134 -16.06 24.49 22.55
N VAL A 135 -17.33 24.83 22.27
CA VAL A 135 -18.50 24.09 22.74
C VAL A 135 -19.10 23.32 21.55
N PRO A 136 -18.69 22.06 21.33
CA PRO A 136 -19.29 21.22 20.29
C PRO A 136 -20.62 20.63 20.78
N ALA A 137 -21.44 20.16 19.85
CA ALA A 137 -22.66 19.39 20.14
C ALA A 137 -22.33 18.07 20.85
N VAL A 138 -21.19 17.44 20.53
CA VAL A 138 -20.69 16.23 21.19
C VAL A 138 -19.21 16.42 21.55
N ALA A 139 -18.90 16.55 22.85
CA ALA A 139 -17.55 16.82 23.35
C ALA A 139 -16.47 15.87 22.78
N SER A 140 -16.82 14.59 22.63
CA SER A 140 -15.91 13.53 22.20
C SER A 140 -15.88 13.27 20.68
N ALA A 141 -16.69 13.98 19.90
CA ALA A 141 -16.79 13.86 18.45
C ALA A 141 -17.03 15.24 17.84
N ILE A 142 -15.99 16.09 17.92
CA ILE A 142 -15.97 17.41 17.30
C ILE A 142 -16.07 17.25 15.77
N THR A 143 -16.58 18.26 15.08
CA THR A 143 -16.67 18.30 13.61
C THR A 143 -15.76 19.39 13.02
N PRO A 144 -15.28 19.23 11.77
CA PRO A 144 -14.53 20.29 11.10
C PRO A 144 -15.40 21.54 10.86
N GLU A 145 -16.72 21.42 10.80
CA GLU A 145 -17.66 22.54 10.75
C GLU A 145 -17.67 23.36 12.05
N GLU A 146 -17.70 22.71 13.21
CA GLU A 146 -17.61 23.40 14.52
C GLU A 146 -16.26 24.09 14.72
N ILE A 147 -15.17 23.47 14.27
CA ILE A 147 -13.83 24.09 14.29
C ILE A 147 -13.78 25.30 13.35
N ALA A 148 -14.33 25.18 12.14
CA ALA A 148 -14.41 26.29 11.19
C ALA A 148 -15.22 27.47 11.76
N ALA A 149 -16.40 27.19 12.35
CA ALA A 149 -17.24 28.19 12.98
C ALA A 149 -16.53 28.84 14.18
N TYR A 150 -15.90 28.05 15.05
CA TYR A 150 -15.12 28.53 16.19
C TYR A 150 -13.97 29.46 15.76
N LEU A 151 -13.21 29.08 14.73
CA LEU A 151 -12.12 29.91 14.21
C LEU A 151 -12.64 31.17 13.52
N SER A 152 -13.67 31.08 12.67
CA SER A 152 -14.20 32.25 11.94
C SER A 152 -14.84 33.33 12.83
N ASN A 153 -15.25 32.98 14.06
CA ASN A 153 -15.85 33.93 14.98
C ASN A 153 -14.81 34.96 15.50
N PRO A 154 -14.99 36.28 15.26
CA PRO A 154 -14.06 37.32 15.73
C PRO A 154 -13.83 37.33 17.24
N ALA A 155 -14.80 36.89 18.05
CA ALA A 155 -14.66 36.76 19.50
C ALA A 155 -13.58 35.75 19.92
N ASN A 156 -13.19 34.84 19.01
CA ASN A 156 -12.18 33.81 19.22
C ASN A 156 -10.86 34.13 18.50
N ALA A 157 -10.66 35.37 18.01
CA ALA A 157 -9.43 35.77 17.31
C ALA A 157 -8.17 35.65 18.20
N ALA A 158 -8.32 35.73 19.53
CA ALA A 158 -7.24 35.51 20.48
C ALA A 158 -6.80 34.03 20.58
N THR A 159 -7.61 33.07 20.12
CA THR A 159 -7.23 31.66 20.01
C THR A 159 -6.38 31.45 18.76
N ASN A 160 -5.11 31.86 18.89
CA ASN A 160 -4.14 31.98 17.81
C ASN A 160 -2.79 31.27 18.07
N THR A 161 -2.71 30.48 19.13
CA THR A 161 -1.57 29.59 19.44
C THR A 161 -2.08 28.24 19.93
N VAL A 162 -1.30 27.18 19.77
CA VAL A 162 -1.73 25.82 20.16
C VAL A 162 -2.08 25.73 21.65
N ALA A 163 -1.31 26.34 22.55
CA ALA A 163 -1.63 26.36 23.98
C ALA A 163 -3.00 27.01 24.27
N ARG A 164 -3.39 28.05 23.52
CA ARG A 164 -4.71 28.68 23.64
C ARG A 164 -5.83 27.84 23.02
N PHE A 165 -5.56 27.15 21.90
CA PHE A 165 -6.52 26.22 21.32
C PHE A 165 -6.82 25.05 22.28
N ILE A 166 -5.78 24.45 22.86
CA ILE A 166 -5.92 23.36 23.85
C ILE A 166 -6.66 23.83 25.10
N SER A 167 -6.46 25.06 25.56
CA SER A 167 -7.19 25.58 26.72
C SER A 167 -8.69 25.80 26.42
N ALA A 168 -9.04 26.08 25.16
CA ALA A 168 -10.41 26.16 24.68
C ALA A 168 -11.07 24.77 24.46
N LEU A 169 -10.31 23.71 24.21
CA LEU A 169 -10.86 22.36 24.02
C LEU A 169 -11.61 21.84 25.27
N PRO A 170 -12.61 20.96 25.10
CA PRO A 170 -13.21 20.21 26.20
C PRO A 170 -12.15 19.55 27.10
N VAL A 171 -12.43 19.47 28.40
CA VAL A 171 -11.43 19.07 29.40
C VAL A 171 -10.86 17.65 29.17
N GLU A 172 -11.61 16.77 28.50
CA GLU A 172 -11.17 15.39 28.23
C GLU A 172 -9.88 15.30 27.41
N TYR A 173 -9.72 16.14 26.38
CA TYR A 173 -8.53 16.15 25.53
C TYR A 173 -7.24 16.51 26.29
N ARG A 174 -7.35 17.16 27.46
CA ARG A 174 -6.22 17.59 28.29
C ARG A 174 -5.78 16.56 29.33
N GLN A 175 -6.52 15.47 29.51
CA GLN A 175 -6.36 14.54 30.64
C GLN A 175 -5.49 13.30 30.32
N SER A 176 -5.29 12.97 29.05
CA SER A 176 -4.60 11.74 28.61
C SER A 176 -3.65 11.97 27.42
N ALA A 177 -2.94 13.10 27.41
CA ALA A 177 -2.05 13.48 26.30
C ALA A 177 -0.98 12.41 26.04
N ILE A 178 -1.00 11.78 24.86
CA ILE A 178 -0.02 10.77 24.43
C ILE A 178 1.16 11.49 23.78
N LEU A 179 2.39 11.04 24.06
CA LEU A 179 3.60 11.66 23.55
C LEU A 179 4.26 10.75 22.50
N MET A 180 4.68 11.34 21.39
CA MET A 180 5.29 10.68 20.23
C MET A 180 6.60 11.37 19.90
N SER A 181 7.70 10.83 20.39
CA SER A 181 9.04 11.44 20.26
C SER A 181 9.75 11.11 18.93
N ARG A 182 9.03 10.49 17.99
CA ARG A 182 9.16 10.62 16.52
C ARG A 182 7.76 10.46 15.93
N SER A 183 7.58 11.00 14.74
CA SER A 183 6.33 10.99 14.01
C SER A 183 6.59 10.65 12.55
N GLU A 184 5.77 9.79 11.95
CA GLU A 184 5.74 9.56 10.51
C GLU A 184 4.69 10.47 9.81
N SER A 185 4.56 11.72 10.27
CA SER A 185 3.63 12.73 9.70
C SER A 185 4.26 14.13 9.62
N LEU A 186 3.51 15.10 9.06
CA LEU A 186 3.95 16.50 8.87
C LEU A 186 4.13 17.22 10.21
N GLN A 187 3.28 16.93 11.20
CA GLN A 187 3.50 17.27 12.59
C GLN A 187 4.61 16.37 13.16
N THR A 188 5.79 16.95 13.39
CA THR A 188 6.98 16.20 13.80
C THR A 188 7.14 16.09 15.30
N GLY A 189 7.80 15.01 15.75
CA GLY A 189 8.22 14.84 17.14
C GLY A 189 9.71 14.48 17.22
N THR A 190 10.36 14.86 18.32
CA THR A 190 11.70 14.42 18.72
C THR A 190 11.70 13.97 20.18
N ALA A 191 12.77 13.33 20.67
CA ALA A 191 12.92 13.01 22.09
C ALA A 191 12.96 14.24 23.00
N GLU A 192 13.42 15.38 22.49
CA GLU A 192 13.42 16.66 23.20
C GLU A 192 12.06 17.39 23.07
N HIS A 193 11.42 17.28 21.91
CA HIS A 193 10.18 17.97 21.57
C HIS A 193 9.16 16.96 21.01
N PRO A 194 8.53 16.13 21.85
CA PRO A 194 7.61 15.09 21.40
C PRO A 194 6.37 15.69 20.77
N ARG A 195 5.90 15.08 19.68
CA ARG A 195 4.57 15.31 19.13
C ARG A 195 3.54 14.88 20.18
N ILE A 196 2.44 15.62 20.30
CA ILE A 196 1.42 15.38 21.33
C ILE A 196 0.12 14.97 20.64
N LEU A 197 -0.45 13.82 21.00
CA LEU A 197 -1.81 13.44 20.63
C LEU A 197 -2.78 13.73 21.77
N LEU A 198 -3.88 14.39 21.44
CA LEU A 198 -4.99 14.65 22.36
C LEU A 198 -6.23 13.92 21.82
N SER A 199 -6.50 12.73 22.35
CA SER A 199 -7.67 11.93 21.98
C SER A 199 -8.90 12.34 22.79
N SER A 200 -10.07 12.24 22.16
CA SER A 200 -11.35 12.19 22.86
C SER A 200 -11.49 10.88 23.64
N ARG A 201 -12.44 10.84 24.58
CA ARG A 201 -12.69 9.65 25.42
C ARG A 201 -13.02 8.38 24.61
N ASN A 202 -13.54 8.53 23.39
CA ASN A 202 -13.97 7.43 22.51
C ASN A 202 -13.18 7.36 21.18
N ALA A 203 -12.04 8.05 21.09
CA ALA A 203 -11.15 8.11 19.92
C ALA A 203 -11.78 8.60 18.58
N ARG A 204 -13.01 9.13 18.59
CA ARG A 204 -13.67 9.70 17.40
C ARG A 204 -13.08 11.05 16.95
N SER A 205 -12.26 11.67 17.80
CA SER A 205 -11.57 12.92 17.51
C SER A 205 -10.18 12.86 18.15
N VAL A 206 -9.14 13.04 17.35
CA VAL A 206 -7.76 13.07 17.85
C VAL A 206 -7.02 14.25 17.23
N PHE A 207 -6.64 15.20 18.07
CA PHE A 207 -5.78 16.33 17.69
C PHE A 207 -4.31 15.94 17.83
N SER A 208 -3.47 16.55 17.00
CA SER A 208 -2.08 16.17 16.92
C SER A 208 -1.16 17.34 16.62
N ILE A 209 -0.14 17.50 17.47
CA ILE A 209 0.63 18.74 17.62
C ILE A 209 2.12 18.44 17.55
N GLY A 210 2.84 19.03 16.60
CA GLY A 210 4.29 19.17 16.60
C GLY A 210 4.66 20.49 17.31
N PRO A 211 5.30 20.45 18.49
CA PRO A 211 5.37 21.64 19.35
C PRO A 211 6.49 22.62 18.98
N VAL A 212 7.33 22.29 17.99
CA VAL A 212 8.42 23.13 17.49
C VAL A 212 8.43 23.16 15.97
N PRO A 213 8.85 24.26 15.33
CA PRO A 213 9.14 24.26 13.90
C PRO A 213 10.34 23.35 13.62
N HIS A 214 10.37 22.74 12.44
CA HIS A 214 11.44 21.84 12.05
C HIS A 214 12.01 22.27 10.69
N ALA A 215 13.32 22.59 10.65
CA ALA A 215 13.96 23.10 9.44
C ALA A 215 13.84 22.13 8.24
N SER A 216 13.96 20.82 8.50
CA SER A 216 13.75 19.77 7.49
C SER A 216 12.28 19.46 7.17
N TYR A 217 11.31 20.11 7.85
CA TYR A 217 9.90 19.98 7.51
C TYR A 217 9.16 21.33 7.28
N PRO A 218 9.42 22.06 6.18
CA PRO A 218 8.72 23.29 5.80
C PRO A 218 7.17 23.31 5.82
N GLY A 219 6.47 22.16 5.84
CA GLY A 219 5.02 22.15 6.09
C GLY A 219 4.62 22.18 7.56
N SER A 220 5.53 21.73 8.43
CA SER A 220 5.38 21.70 9.89
C SER A 220 5.52 23.10 10.46
N HIS A 221 4.52 23.54 11.22
CA HIS A 221 4.54 24.82 11.91
C HIS A 221 3.89 24.64 13.29
N PRO A 222 4.44 25.21 14.38
CA PRO A 222 3.94 25.01 15.74
C PRO A 222 2.55 25.60 16.01
N ASP A 223 1.99 26.36 15.06
CA ASP A 223 0.60 26.88 15.08
C ASP A 223 -0.35 26.12 14.14
N VAL A 224 0.06 24.93 13.68
CA VAL A 224 -0.76 24.00 12.89
C VAL A 224 -1.04 22.75 13.73
N ILE A 225 -2.26 22.23 13.63
CA ILE A 225 -2.69 20.99 14.29
C ILE A 225 -3.20 20.03 13.22
N GLU A 226 -2.66 18.82 13.17
CA GLU A 226 -3.27 17.70 12.43
C GLU A 226 -4.47 17.19 13.23
N TYR A 227 -5.60 16.96 12.56
CA TYR A 227 -6.83 16.54 13.22
C TYR A 227 -7.42 15.32 12.50
N MET A 228 -7.62 14.22 13.24
CA MET A 228 -8.33 13.04 12.76
C MET A 228 -9.75 13.01 13.31
N GLN A 229 -10.71 12.77 12.43
CA GLN A 229 -12.13 12.57 12.74
C GLN A 229 -12.58 11.17 12.30
N TRP A 230 -13.42 10.51 13.10
CA TRP A 230 -14.25 9.41 12.60
C TRP A 230 -15.54 9.96 12.00
N ASP A 231 -15.78 9.67 10.72
CA ASP A 231 -17.02 9.98 10.02
C ASP A 231 -17.95 8.75 10.04
N GLU A 232 -19.07 8.90 10.75
CA GLU A 232 -20.10 7.85 10.89
C GLU A 232 -20.88 7.63 9.57
N ALA A 233 -21.04 8.67 8.73
CA ALA A 233 -21.81 8.58 7.49
C ALA A 233 -21.04 7.78 6.42
N THR A 234 -19.73 7.99 6.30
CA THR A 234 -18.87 7.24 5.37
C THR A 234 -18.13 6.06 6.00
N ARG A 235 -18.31 5.81 7.31
CA ARG A 235 -17.62 4.77 8.10
C ARG A 235 -16.10 4.77 7.85
N ASN A 236 -15.53 5.97 7.84
CA ASN A 236 -14.17 6.22 7.38
C ASN A 236 -13.50 7.22 8.34
N PHE A 237 -12.17 7.24 8.30
CA PHE A 237 -11.41 8.27 9.00
C PHE A 237 -11.09 9.42 8.06
N ARG A 238 -11.24 10.65 8.54
CA ARG A 238 -10.94 11.89 7.83
C ARG A 238 -9.79 12.59 8.53
N PHE A 239 -8.97 13.29 7.76
CA PHE A 239 -7.77 13.96 8.24
C PHE A 239 -7.75 15.41 7.74
N HIS A 240 -7.58 16.35 8.66
CA HIS A 240 -7.73 17.79 8.43
C HIS A 240 -6.49 18.53 8.95
N GLU A 241 -6.23 19.71 8.41
CA GLU A 241 -5.16 20.60 8.88
C GLU A 241 -5.79 21.87 9.48
N ILE A 242 -5.60 22.11 10.78
CA ILE A 242 -6.12 23.30 11.48
C ILE A 242 -4.99 24.33 11.57
N ILE A 243 -5.23 25.56 11.10
CA ILE A 243 -4.24 26.64 11.05
C ILE A 243 -4.70 27.76 12.00
N LEU A 244 -3.97 28.00 13.08
CA LEU A 244 -4.40 28.91 14.16
C LEU A 244 -4.06 30.38 13.92
N THR A 245 -3.10 30.67 13.05
CA THR A 245 -2.64 32.01 12.67
C THR A 245 -2.21 32.02 11.21
N SER A 246 -2.07 33.18 10.59
CA SER A 246 -1.57 33.27 9.21
C SER A 246 -0.10 32.83 9.14
N ILE A 247 0.20 31.86 8.27
CA ILE A 247 1.53 31.30 8.05
C ILE A 247 2.03 31.80 6.69
N PRO A 248 3.24 32.38 6.60
CA PRO A 248 3.81 32.83 5.33
C PRO A 248 4.07 31.64 4.40
N ALA A 249 4.43 31.91 3.14
CA ALA A 249 4.94 30.86 2.26
C ALA A 249 6.15 30.16 2.90
N MET A 250 6.14 28.83 2.93
CA MET A 250 7.22 28.02 3.50
C MET A 250 7.76 27.09 2.42
N GLY A 251 8.84 27.52 1.76
CA GLY A 251 9.41 26.79 0.63
C GLY A 251 8.45 26.78 -0.57
N THR A 252 8.08 25.59 -1.04
CA THR A 252 7.11 25.42 -2.14
C THR A 252 5.65 25.45 -1.68
N LEU A 253 5.38 25.54 -0.38
CA LEU A 253 4.01 25.59 0.14
C LEU A 253 3.50 27.04 0.13
N PRO A 254 2.32 27.31 -0.45
CA PRO A 254 1.75 28.65 -0.51
C PRO A 254 1.42 29.18 0.90
N PRO A 255 1.27 30.51 1.07
CA PRO A 255 0.81 31.08 2.32
C PRO A 255 -0.51 30.44 2.78
N ARG A 256 -0.61 30.12 4.07
CA ARG A 256 -1.80 29.51 4.67
C ARG A 256 -2.48 30.53 5.60
N SER A 257 -3.76 30.76 5.38
CA SER A 257 -4.56 31.64 6.23
C SER A 257 -5.13 30.87 7.42
N ARG A 258 -5.60 31.59 8.44
CA ARG A 258 -6.25 30.98 9.62
C ARG A 258 -7.58 30.32 9.23
N SER A 259 -7.57 29.00 9.13
CA SER A 259 -8.67 28.15 8.62
C SER A 259 -8.60 26.74 9.22
N ILE A 260 -9.53 25.88 8.80
CA ILE A 260 -9.33 24.43 8.81
C ILE A 260 -9.45 23.93 7.37
N GLU A 261 -8.38 23.34 6.85
CA GLU A 261 -8.36 22.65 5.56
C GLU A 261 -8.94 21.25 5.77
N LYS A 262 -10.10 20.98 5.15
CA LYS A 262 -10.83 19.72 5.33
C LYS A 262 -10.31 18.66 4.35
N ASP A 263 -10.17 17.42 4.83
CA ASP A 263 -9.68 16.28 4.05
C ASP A 263 -8.32 16.55 3.37
N ASP A 264 -7.47 17.30 4.07
CA ASP A 264 -6.24 17.87 3.54
C ASP A 264 -5.38 16.80 2.85
N VAL A 265 -5.10 17.03 1.57
CA VAL A 265 -4.40 16.08 0.69
C VAL A 265 -3.01 15.73 1.22
N LYS A 266 -2.36 16.65 1.96
CA LYS A 266 -1.06 16.40 2.57
C LYS A 266 -1.21 15.36 3.70
N CYS A 267 -2.23 15.51 4.54
CA CYS A 267 -2.54 14.59 5.63
C CYS A 267 -3.06 13.23 5.13
N SER A 268 -4.02 13.21 4.20
CA SER A 268 -4.55 11.96 3.64
C SER A 268 -3.51 11.21 2.80
N SER A 269 -2.53 11.88 2.19
CA SER A 269 -1.38 11.19 1.57
C SER A 269 -0.41 10.57 2.57
N CYS A 270 -0.46 10.94 3.85
CA CYS A 270 0.31 10.29 4.93
C CYS A 270 -0.51 9.23 5.69
N HIS A 271 -1.85 9.28 5.60
CA HIS A 271 -2.78 8.46 6.40
C HIS A 271 -3.84 7.68 5.59
N SER A 272 -3.72 7.60 4.26
CA SER A 272 -4.58 6.78 3.41
C SER A 272 -3.86 5.54 2.93
N THR A 273 -4.61 4.44 2.78
CA THR A 273 -4.08 3.22 2.16
C THR A 273 -4.48 3.07 0.69
N ARG A 274 -5.29 3.98 0.12
CA ARG A 274 -5.71 4.01 -1.30
C ARG A 274 -6.27 2.71 -1.95
N ASN A 275 -6.56 1.67 -1.17
CA ASN A 275 -6.71 0.29 -1.69
C ASN A 275 -8.12 -0.17 -2.08
N VAL A 276 -9.17 0.64 -1.90
CA VAL A 276 -10.57 0.16 -1.89
C VAL A 276 -11.49 1.06 -2.72
N LEU A 277 -11.66 0.71 -3.99
CA LEU A 277 -12.61 1.33 -4.93
C LEU A 277 -14.06 1.21 -4.42
N ASN A 278 -14.70 2.31 -4.05
CA ASN A 278 -16.17 2.38 -3.96
C ASN A 278 -16.75 2.54 -5.39
N ARG A 279 -17.66 1.65 -5.80
CA ARG A 279 -18.38 1.70 -7.08
C ARG A 279 -19.89 1.97 -6.94
N THR A 280 -20.38 2.37 -5.76
CA THR A 280 -21.79 2.65 -5.51
C THR A 280 -22.16 4.10 -5.82
N GLY A 281 -23.45 4.42 -5.93
CA GLY A 281 -23.95 5.80 -6.01
C GLY A 281 -23.85 6.59 -4.69
N VAL A 282 -23.32 6.00 -3.62
CA VAL A 282 -23.22 6.64 -2.30
C VAL A 282 -21.90 7.43 -2.21
N PRO A 283 -21.93 8.70 -1.77
CA PRO A 283 -20.72 9.49 -1.53
C PRO A 283 -19.76 8.76 -0.58
N GLY A 284 -18.49 8.68 -0.98
CA GLY A 284 -17.38 8.26 -0.14
C GLY A 284 -16.37 9.39 -0.11
N THR A 285 -15.82 9.68 1.07
CA THR A 285 -15.04 10.90 1.33
C THR A 285 -13.88 11.09 0.36
N ASP A 286 -13.99 12.19 -0.37
CA ASP A 286 -13.26 12.56 -1.56
C ASP A 286 -12.14 13.54 -1.23
N GLY A 287 -10.91 13.05 -1.18
CA GLY A 287 -9.72 13.90 -1.01
C GLY A 287 -9.40 14.77 -2.23
N MET A 288 -10.04 14.52 -3.37
CA MET A 288 -10.09 15.33 -4.60
C MET A 288 -11.28 14.81 -5.45
N PRO A 289 -11.84 15.59 -6.41
CA PRO A 289 -13.26 15.53 -6.74
C PRO A 289 -13.76 14.22 -7.36
N VAL A 290 -15.06 13.99 -7.15
CA VAL A 290 -15.86 12.87 -7.68
C VAL A 290 -15.51 12.51 -9.13
N GLY A 291 -15.09 11.26 -9.37
CA GLY A 291 -15.04 10.73 -10.73
C GLY A 291 -14.31 9.41 -10.94
N VAL A 292 -13.14 9.19 -10.31
CA VAL A 292 -12.22 8.14 -10.79
C VAL A 292 -11.83 7.08 -9.74
N ILE A 293 -11.38 7.46 -8.55
CA ILE A 293 -11.02 6.49 -7.48
C ILE A 293 -11.50 7.03 -6.12
N LYS A 294 -12.40 6.29 -5.47
CA LYS A 294 -12.81 6.50 -4.07
C LYS A 294 -12.03 5.52 -3.20
N THR A 295 -11.49 5.92 -2.04
CA THR A 295 -10.62 5.05 -1.22
C THR A 295 -10.87 5.18 0.28
N LYS A 296 -10.80 4.08 1.04
CA LYS A 296 -10.87 4.11 2.51
C LYS A 296 -9.52 4.49 3.14
N ASN A 297 -9.57 5.42 4.09
CA ASN A 297 -8.43 5.84 4.91
C ASN A 297 -8.30 4.93 6.14
N LYS A 298 -7.18 5.03 6.84
CA LYS A 298 -6.99 4.38 8.14
C LYS A 298 -6.28 5.32 9.10
N PRO A 299 -6.51 5.22 10.42
CA PRO A 299 -5.53 5.67 11.39
C PRO A 299 -4.36 4.71 11.25
N ASN A 300 -3.41 5.06 10.39
CA ASN A 300 -2.14 4.36 10.26
C ASN A 300 -1.18 4.88 11.34
N TRP A 301 -1.69 4.95 12.57
CA TRP A 301 -0.91 5.23 13.75
C TRP A 301 -0.79 3.87 14.44
N ASP A 302 0.32 3.17 14.28
CA ASP A 302 0.49 1.86 14.93
C ASP A 302 0.99 2.09 16.36
N PRO A 303 0.42 1.54 17.44
CA PRO A 303 1.06 1.60 18.76
C PRO A 303 2.40 0.84 18.82
N TYR A 304 2.70 0.01 17.81
CA TYR A 304 3.91 -0.81 17.71
C TYR A 304 4.93 -0.32 16.65
N ASP A 305 4.54 0.60 15.75
CA ASP A 305 5.41 1.24 14.72
C ASP A 305 5.45 2.79 14.88
N SER A 306 4.50 3.39 15.61
CA SER A 306 4.73 4.67 16.31
C SER A 306 5.68 4.45 17.49
N TRP A 307 6.31 5.53 17.92
CA TRP A 307 7.69 5.44 18.39
C TRP A 307 7.89 4.63 19.68
N GLY A 308 8.84 3.71 19.64
CA GLY A 308 9.57 3.34 20.85
C GLY A 308 10.29 4.60 21.36
N GLY A 309 9.85 5.15 22.49
CA GLY A 309 10.36 6.41 23.03
C GLY A 309 9.37 7.26 23.83
N MET A 310 8.13 6.80 24.00
CA MET A 310 7.74 6.47 25.38
C MET A 310 8.14 5.02 25.63
N LEU A 311 9.42 4.75 25.91
CA LEU A 311 9.73 3.50 26.61
C LEU A 311 9.28 3.69 28.10
N PRO A 312 9.37 2.68 28.96
CA PRO A 312 9.67 1.30 28.66
C PRO A 312 8.38 0.46 28.63
N PHE A 313 8.19 -0.19 27.48
CA PHE A 313 7.65 -1.54 27.34
C PHE A 313 6.24 -1.84 27.88
N ASN A 314 5.34 -2.09 26.91
CA ASN A 314 4.01 -2.68 27.05
C ASN A 314 3.06 -1.89 27.97
N ARG A 315 2.00 -1.34 27.36
CA ARG A 315 0.89 -0.67 28.07
C ARG A 315 1.28 0.65 28.74
N ASP A 316 2.01 1.52 28.03
CA ASP A 316 2.44 2.86 28.45
C ASP A 316 2.93 2.92 29.91
N ARG A 317 3.91 2.07 30.23
CA ARG A 317 4.47 1.99 31.58
C ARG A 317 5.74 2.83 31.70
N LEU A 318 5.96 3.36 32.90
CA LEU A 318 7.20 4.02 33.33
C LEU A 318 7.86 3.14 34.40
N TYR A 319 8.93 2.43 34.04
CA TYR A 319 9.68 1.61 35.00
C TYR A 319 10.65 2.50 35.78
N GLN A 320 10.74 2.31 37.09
CA GLN A 320 11.71 2.98 37.96
C GLN A 320 13.11 2.86 37.36
N GLY A 321 13.90 3.94 37.32
CA GLY A 321 15.28 3.87 36.86
C GLY A 321 15.50 3.76 35.35
N SER A 322 14.44 3.83 34.56
CA SER A 322 14.53 3.84 33.10
C SER A 322 14.79 5.25 32.54
N VAL A 323 15.31 5.26 31.30
CA VAL A 323 15.56 6.46 30.50
C VAL A 323 14.32 7.35 30.37
N ASP A 324 13.14 6.74 30.33
CA ASP A 324 11.89 7.40 30.02
C ASP A 324 11.15 7.91 31.24
N THR A 325 11.39 7.28 32.39
CA THR A 325 11.05 7.88 33.68
C THR A 325 11.79 9.22 33.83
N ALA A 326 13.08 9.27 33.41
CA ALA A 326 13.83 10.51 33.29
C ALA A 326 13.28 11.45 32.20
N ALA A 327 12.98 10.94 31.00
CA ALA A 327 12.44 11.76 29.91
C ALA A 327 11.07 12.36 30.28
N PHE A 328 10.15 11.57 30.84
CA PHE A 328 8.85 12.01 31.33
C PHE A 328 9.00 13.09 32.40
N ARG A 329 9.91 12.89 33.38
CA ARG A 329 10.22 13.93 34.38
C ARG A 329 10.70 15.23 33.74
N LYS A 330 11.63 15.16 32.79
CA LYS A 330 12.13 16.34 32.06
C LYS A 330 11.02 17.03 31.27
N LEU A 331 10.25 16.27 30.49
CA LEU A 331 9.19 16.81 29.62
C LEU A 331 8.07 17.49 30.42
N PHE A 332 7.64 16.90 31.53
CA PHE A 332 6.57 17.40 32.39
C PHE A 332 7.03 18.24 33.59
N ASN A 333 8.31 18.61 33.68
CA ASN A 333 8.79 19.61 34.64
C ASN A 333 8.76 21.02 34.02
N PRO A 334 7.94 21.95 34.54
CA PRO A 334 7.87 23.31 34.00
C PRO A 334 9.21 24.06 34.00
N TRP A 335 10.13 23.74 34.92
CA TRP A 335 11.45 24.38 35.00
C TRP A 335 12.38 24.00 33.84
N THR A 336 12.20 22.83 33.22
CA THR A 336 12.87 22.46 31.96
C THR A 336 12.57 23.47 30.86
N TRP A 337 11.36 24.03 30.86
CA TRP A 337 10.86 24.97 29.85
C TRP A 337 10.84 26.42 30.33
N ARG A 338 11.61 26.76 31.37
CA ARG A 338 11.67 28.13 31.92
C ARG A 338 12.04 29.18 30.87
N THR A 339 13.01 28.85 30.00
CA THR A 339 13.46 29.71 28.89
C THR A 339 12.64 29.57 27.62
N ASN A 340 11.83 28.50 27.47
CA ASN A 340 10.97 28.28 26.31
C ASN A 340 9.48 28.41 26.71
N ARG A 341 8.98 29.65 26.71
CA ARG A 341 7.61 29.97 27.11
C ARG A 341 6.54 29.24 26.29
N ALA A 342 6.74 29.03 24.99
CA ALA A 342 5.75 28.40 24.13
C ALA A 342 5.51 26.92 24.53
N ILE A 343 6.60 26.16 24.70
CA ILE A 343 6.53 24.77 25.19
C ILE A 343 6.00 24.73 26.63
N ARG A 344 6.43 25.67 27.50
CA ARG A 344 5.91 25.74 28.88
C ARG A 344 4.40 25.93 28.90
N GLN A 345 3.87 26.91 28.16
CA GLN A 345 2.44 27.19 28.10
C GLN A 345 1.63 26.04 27.49
N LEU A 346 2.22 25.26 26.57
CA LEU A 346 1.64 24.02 26.04
C LEU A 346 1.55 22.94 27.12
N VAL A 347 2.66 22.61 27.78
CA VAL A 347 2.71 21.60 28.85
C VAL A 347 1.83 21.98 30.04
N GLU A 348 1.71 23.28 30.35
CA GLU A 348 0.79 23.83 31.35
C GLU A 348 -0.69 23.50 31.10
N GLN A 349 -1.10 23.20 29.86
CA GLN A 349 -2.49 22.81 29.57
C GLN A 349 -2.77 21.31 29.75
N LEU A 350 -1.73 20.50 29.96
CA LEU A 350 -1.82 19.05 29.99
C LEU A 350 -1.71 18.52 31.42
N ARG A 351 -2.44 17.44 31.71
CA ARG A 351 -2.32 16.72 32.99
C ARG A 351 -1.24 15.63 32.91
N LEU A 352 -0.61 15.35 34.04
CA LEU A 352 0.29 14.19 34.19
C LEU A 352 -0.46 12.86 33.98
N GLN A 353 -1.73 12.83 34.40
CA GLN A 353 -2.61 11.67 34.40
C GLN A 353 -4.09 12.10 34.48
N PRO A 354 -5.05 11.22 34.16
CA PRO A 354 -6.48 11.48 34.34
C PRO A 354 -6.84 11.70 35.83
N PRO A 355 -7.83 12.57 36.13
CA PRO A 355 -8.39 12.66 37.48
C PRO A 355 -9.21 11.40 37.81
N GLY A 356 -9.17 10.95 39.07
CA GLY A 356 -10.00 9.85 39.56
C GLY A 356 -9.26 8.66 40.17
N LEU A 357 -7.93 8.62 40.09
CA LEU A 357 -7.14 7.65 40.86
C LEU A 357 -7.28 7.91 42.37
N ALA A 358 -7.68 6.89 43.13
CA ALA A 358 -7.79 6.98 44.58
C ALA A 358 -6.43 7.25 45.25
N ALA A 359 -6.40 8.12 46.26
CA ALA A 359 -5.19 8.46 46.99
C ALA A 359 -4.48 7.19 47.52
N GLY A 360 -3.17 7.07 47.26
CA GLY A 360 -2.38 5.87 47.57
C GLY A 360 -2.34 4.80 46.48
N ASN A 361 -3.01 4.98 45.33
CA ASN A 361 -2.86 4.08 44.18
C ASN A 361 -1.40 4.09 43.67
N ALA A 362 -0.83 2.90 43.47
CA ALA A 362 0.55 2.69 43.05
C ALA A 362 0.91 3.26 41.66
N ASN A 363 -0.05 3.77 40.90
CA ASN A 363 0.17 4.42 39.60
C ASN A 363 0.05 5.95 39.64
N ILE A 364 -0.19 6.56 40.81
CA ILE A 364 -0.33 8.01 40.90
C ILE A 364 0.99 8.73 40.58
N ILE A 365 0.88 9.70 39.68
CA ILE A 365 1.90 10.70 39.36
C ILE A 365 1.43 12.07 39.87
N THR A 366 2.26 12.73 40.68
CA THR A 366 2.05 14.10 41.15
C THR A 366 3.24 14.99 40.80
N ARG A 367 3.19 16.28 41.11
CA ARG A 367 4.30 17.23 40.90
C ARG A 367 4.71 17.87 42.21
N TYR A 368 5.99 17.77 42.57
CA TYR A 368 6.53 18.38 43.78
C TYR A 368 6.33 19.90 43.80
N ARG A 369 6.17 20.46 45.01
CA ARG A 369 5.94 21.87 45.29
C ARG A 369 6.96 22.39 46.29
N GLY A 370 7.56 23.54 45.98
CA GLY A 370 8.57 24.20 46.81
C GLY A 370 9.93 23.50 46.86
N GLY A 371 10.94 24.23 47.32
CA GLY A 371 12.30 23.74 47.50
C GLY A 371 13.00 23.32 46.20
N ALA A 372 14.03 22.48 46.32
CA ALA A 372 14.89 22.09 45.21
C ALA A 372 14.23 21.16 44.15
N ASN A 373 13.09 20.53 44.48
CA ASN A 373 12.37 19.61 43.57
C ASN A 373 11.11 20.23 42.96
N ASP A 374 10.79 21.48 43.26
CA ASP A 374 9.56 22.10 42.77
C ASP A 374 9.41 21.90 41.25
N GLY A 375 8.21 21.51 40.82
CA GLY A 375 7.94 21.23 39.42
C GLY A 375 8.37 19.85 38.92
N THR A 376 9.19 19.09 39.65
CA THR A 376 9.57 17.72 39.26
C THR A 376 8.41 16.74 39.45
N PRO A 377 8.07 15.91 38.45
CA PRO A 377 7.12 14.82 38.62
C PRO A 377 7.60 13.75 39.63
N ARG A 378 6.73 13.44 40.58
CA ARG A 378 6.87 12.42 41.61
C ARG A 378 6.07 11.18 41.23
N PHE A 379 6.71 10.03 41.34
CA PHE A 379 6.13 8.71 41.14
C PHE A 379 5.90 8.03 42.50
N SER A 380 4.95 7.10 42.57
CA SER A 380 4.65 6.28 43.74
C SER A 380 5.86 5.51 44.31
N PHE A 381 6.81 5.14 43.45
CA PHE A 381 8.04 4.43 43.81
C PHE A 381 9.18 5.34 44.30
N ASP A 382 8.96 6.65 44.38
CA ASP A 382 9.94 7.61 44.92
C ASP A 382 9.93 7.61 46.45
N THR A 383 10.89 6.90 47.03
CA THR A 383 11.00 6.70 48.48
C THR A 383 11.67 7.86 49.22
N SER A 384 12.42 8.73 48.54
CA SER A 384 13.06 9.90 49.17
C SER A 384 13.30 11.08 48.20
N PRO A 385 12.95 12.32 48.57
CA PRO A 385 13.42 13.53 47.89
C PRO A 385 14.73 14.04 48.51
N PRO A 386 15.58 14.79 47.76
CA PRO A 386 15.40 15.21 46.38
C PRO A 386 15.74 14.12 45.35
N VAL A 387 14.92 14.00 44.31
CA VAL A 387 15.18 13.06 43.21
C VAL A 387 16.09 13.74 42.18
N THR A 388 17.38 13.79 42.50
CA THR A 388 18.42 14.42 41.66
C THR A 388 18.96 13.50 40.56
N ALA A 389 18.71 12.20 40.67
CA ALA A 389 19.03 11.17 39.68
C ALA A 389 17.95 10.08 39.70
N GLU A 390 17.79 9.36 38.59
CA GLU A 390 16.88 8.22 38.51
C GLU A 390 17.35 7.06 39.42
N PRO A 391 16.51 6.56 40.35
CA PRO A 391 16.86 5.40 41.17
C PRO A 391 16.96 4.15 40.30
N ILE A 392 18.07 3.42 40.35
CA ILE A 392 18.28 2.17 39.59
C ILE A 392 17.12 1.19 39.87
N PRO A 393 16.55 0.49 38.86
CA PRO A 393 15.39 -0.36 39.07
C PRO A 393 15.73 -1.57 39.96
N ALA A 394 14.85 -1.89 40.91
CA ALA A 394 14.97 -3.10 41.73
C ALA A 394 14.26 -4.30 41.07
N GLY A 395 14.95 -5.42 40.91
CA GLY A 395 14.40 -6.68 40.39
C GLY A 395 15.50 -7.68 39.98
N SER A 396 15.11 -8.89 39.57
CA SER A 396 16.10 -9.90 39.14
C SER A 396 16.81 -9.47 37.84
N PRO A 397 18.16 -9.53 37.77
CA PRO A 397 18.90 -9.17 36.58
C PRO A 397 18.64 -10.21 35.47
N GLY A 398 18.22 -9.74 34.29
CA GLY A 398 17.82 -10.63 33.19
C GLY A 398 18.02 -10.07 31.76
N SER A 399 18.16 -8.76 31.59
CA SER A 399 18.55 -8.16 30.30
C SER A 399 19.21 -6.79 30.49
N SER A 400 20.45 -6.68 30.05
CA SER A 400 21.12 -5.40 29.81
C SER A 400 20.72 -4.88 28.42
N THR A 401 20.04 -3.74 28.36
CA THR A 401 19.96 -2.99 27.10
C THR A 401 21.16 -2.05 27.06
N ALA A 402 22.05 -2.26 26.10
CA ALA A 402 23.22 -1.41 25.93
C ALA A 402 22.77 -0.03 25.45
N TYR A 403 22.75 0.94 26.37
CA TYR A 403 22.39 2.32 26.08
C TYR A 403 23.18 3.27 26.99
N SER A 404 23.65 4.39 26.44
CA SER A 404 24.30 5.45 27.22
C SER A 404 23.91 6.81 26.63
N PHE A 405 23.44 7.71 27.49
CA PHE A 405 22.94 9.05 27.14
C PHE A 405 24.06 10.05 26.77
N ASN A 406 25.33 9.64 26.82
CA ASN A 406 26.44 10.58 27.02
C ASN A 406 27.33 10.76 25.78
N GLY A 407 27.12 10.00 24.70
CA GLY A 407 27.85 10.16 23.43
C GLY A 407 29.37 9.92 23.48
N LEU A 408 29.90 9.33 24.56
CA LEU A 408 31.32 9.01 24.71
C LEU A 408 31.60 7.54 24.39
N VAL A 409 32.64 7.30 23.61
CA VAL A 409 33.10 5.95 23.25
C VAL A 409 33.76 5.31 24.49
N GLY A 410 33.00 4.41 25.14
CA GLY A 410 33.48 3.53 26.20
C GLY A 410 33.27 4.04 27.64
N LEU A 411 33.02 3.08 28.53
CA LEU A 411 32.98 3.15 30.01
C LEU A 411 31.63 3.40 30.72
N GLY A 412 30.53 3.68 30.02
CA GLY A 412 29.18 3.59 30.62
C GLY A 412 28.70 2.14 30.71
N LEU A 413 28.32 1.66 31.91
CA LEU A 413 27.70 0.33 32.06
C LEU A 413 26.26 0.33 31.49
N PRO A 414 25.79 -0.80 30.91
CA PRO A 414 24.43 -0.90 30.37
C PRO A 414 23.35 -0.64 31.41
N THR A 415 22.28 0.06 31.04
CA THR A 415 21.03 0.05 31.81
C THR A 415 20.40 -1.34 31.77
N ALA A 416 20.36 -2.01 32.92
CA ALA A 416 19.55 -3.21 33.10
C ALA A 416 18.10 -2.78 33.34
N VAL A 417 17.17 -3.29 32.53
CA VAL A 417 15.74 -3.26 32.86
C VAL A 417 15.40 -4.64 33.43
N PRO A 418 15.28 -4.79 34.76
CA PRO A 418 15.02 -6.09 35.36
C PRO A 418 13.59 -6.55 35.07
N ARG A 419 13.44 -7.84 34.77
CA ARG A 419 12.13 -8.46 34.59
C ARG A 419 11.39 -8.43 35.93
N GLY A 420 10.19 -7.86 35.95
CA GLY A 420 9.38 -7.70 37.16
C GLY A 420 9.75 -6.51 38.05
N GLY A 421 10.54 -5.55 37.56
CA GLY A 421 10.81 -4.31 38.30
C GLY A 421 9.59 -3.39 38.46
N THR A 422 9.66 -2.47 39.43
CA THR A 422 8.57 -1.54 39.77
C THR A 422 8.26 -0.55 38.64
N PHE A 423 6.97 -0.31 38.38
CA PHE A 423 6.49 0.58 37.31
C PHE A 423 5.22 1.35 37.70
N ILE A 424 4.88 2.35 36.89
CA ILE A 424 3.60 3.05 36.85
C ILE A 424 2.96 2.90 35.47
N THR A 425 1.65 2.70 35.39
CA THR A 425 0.87 2.70 34.14
C THR A 425 0.29 4.10 33.86
N LEU A 426 0.46 4.60 32.63
CA LEU A 426 -0.12 5.87 32.18
C LEU A 426 -1.53 5.66 31.61
N PHE A 427 -2.56 5.95 32.37
CA PHE A 427 -3.95 5.66 31.97
C PHE A 427 -4.55 6.63 30.94
N HIS A 428 -5.48 6.11 30.13
CA HIS A 428 -6.43 6.89 29.34
C HIS A 428 -7.60 7.41 30.21
N LEU A 429 -8.45 8.27 29.64
CA LEU A 429 -9.64 8.79 30.30
C LEU A 429 -10.87 7.87 30.20
N SER A 430 -10.90 6.96 29.22
CA SER A 430 -11.84 5.83 29.26
C SER A 430 -11.53 4.98 30.49
N SER A 431 -12.56 4.36 31.07
CA SER A 431 -12.59 3.86 32.45
C SER A 431 -11.32 3.16 32.94
N VAL A 432 -10.79 3.64 34.06
CA VAL A 432 -9.62 3.08 34.76
C VAL A 432 -9.94 1.71 35.36
N GLY A 433 -9.86 0.66 34.54
CA GLY A 433 -10.06 -0.74 34.94
C GLY A 433 -9.03 -1.71 34.38
N GLY A 434 -8.41 -1.40 33.24
CA GLY A 434 -7.36 -2.21 32.64
C GLY A 434 -5.99 -2.02 33.30
N SER A 435 -5.09 -2.97 33.07
CA SER A 435 -3.64 -2.78 33.27
C SER A 435 -2.96 -2.21 32.01
N GLU A 436 -3.79 -1.62 31.14
CA GLU A 436 -3.51 -1.08 29.81
C GLU A 436 -3.21 0.42 29.85
N GLY A 437 -2.30 0.82 28.97
CA GLY A 437 -1.83 2.19 28.86
C GLY A 437 -2.63 3.01 27.87
N ARG A 438 -2.49 4.33 27.96
CA ARG A 438 -3.19 5.33 27.15
C ARG A 438 -3.05 5.16 25.64
N GLY A 439 -1.89 4.71 25.17
CA GLY A 439 -1.64 4.40 23.77
C GLY A 439 -2.37 3.13 23.35
N VAL A 440 -2.23 2.04 24.11
CA VAL A 440 -2.93 0.77 23.84
C VAL A 440 -4.46 0.98 23.82
N GLN A 441 -4.99 1.63 24.86
CA GLN A 441 -6.40 1.94 25.03
C GLN A 441 -6.99 2.83 23.91
N LEU A 442 -6.20 3.74 23.32
CA LEU A 442 -6.59 4.48 22.12
C LEU A 442 -6.89 3.52 20.96
N PHE A 443 -6.05 2.51 20.76
CA PHE A 443 -6.26 1.51 19.70
C PHE A 443 -7.35 0.51 20.02
N ASP A 444 -7.64 0.25 21.28
CA ASP A 444 -8.80 -0.55 21.69
C ASP A 444 -10.13 0.16 21.39
N LEU A 445 -10.16 1.50 21.51
CA LEU A 445 -11.29 2.34 21.13
C LEU A 445 -11.42 2.50 19.60
N LEU A 446 -10.31 2.61 18.88
CA LEU A 446 -10.31 2.64 17.42
C LEU A 446 -10.61 1.26 16.81
N GLY A 447 -10.19 0.19 17.50
CA GLY A 447 -9.84 -1.09 16.90
C GLY A 447 -9.95 -2.27 17.86
N GLY A 448 -10.93 -2.26 18.76
CA GLY A 448 -11.94 -3.30 18.72
C GLY A 448 -12.29 -4.01 20.02
N LEU A 449 -11.54 -3.78 21.09
CA LEU A 449 -11.89 -4.28 22.43
C LEU A 449 -12.94 -3.39 23.10
N ASP A 450 -12.71 -2.07 23.10
CA ASP A 450 -13.59 -1.07 23.73
C ASP A 450 -14.35 -0.17 22.75
N GLY A 451 -14.10 -0.34 21.44
CA GLY A 451 -14.80 0.39 20.38
C GLY A 451 -15.03 -0.43 19.13
N ASN A 452 -15.60 0.19 18.10
CA ASN A 452 -16.06 -0.52 16.90
C ASN A 452 -15.74 0.17 15.56
N LEU A 453 -14.84 1.15 15.55
CA LEU A 453 -14.61 2.00 14.38
C LEU A 453 -13.90 1.23 13.25
N ASN A 454 -12.81 0.51 13.54
CA ASN A 454 -12.15 -0.35 12.55
C ASN A 454 -13.05 -1.50 12.09
N GLN A 455 -13.86 -2.10 12.98
CA GLN A 455 -14.86 -3.12 12.59
C GLN A 455 -15.85 -2.57 11.57
N ARG A 456 -16.39 -1.37 11.83
CA ARG A 456 -17.33 -0.70 10.90
C ARG A 456 -16.66 -0.38 9.56
N ARG A 457 -15.39 0.05 9.57
CA ARG A 457 -14.58 0.26 8.37
C ARG A 457 -14.38 -1.04 7.58
N ILE A 458 -14.05 -2.15 8.25
CA ILE A 458 -13.85 -3.48 7.65
C ILE A 458 -15.17 -4.04 7.09
N ALA A 459 -16.27 -3.94 7.82
CA ALA A 459 -17.58 -4.38 7.33
C ALA A 459 -18.02 -3.58 6.09
N ASP A 460 -17.72 -2.28 6.04
CA ASP A 460 -17.99 -1.43 4.87
C ASP A 460 -17.04 -1.75 3.69
N GLU A 461 -15.79 -2.10 3.97
CA GLU A 461 -14.83 -2.65 3.00
C GLU A 461 -15.37 -3.95 2.39
N VAL A 462 -15.83 -4.91 3.19
CA VAL A 462 -16.48 -6.15 2.72
C VAL A 462 -17.74 -5.84 1.91
N ALA A 463 -18.59 -4.93 2.37
CA ALA A 463 -19.86 -4.60 1.71
C ALA A 463 -19.70 -3.87 0.36
N SER A 464 -18.56 -3.22 0.13
CA SER A 464 -18.23 -2.54 -1.13
C SER A 464 -17.47 -3.42 -2.13
N HIS A 465 -16.80 -4.50 -1.69
CA HIS A 465 -16.06 -5.44 -2.55
C HIS A 465 -16.95 -6.46 -3.27
N ARG A 466 -17.91 -6.01 -4.08
CA ARG A 466 -18.83 -6.92 -4.81
C ARG A 466 -18.31 -7.42 -6.17
N TRP A 467 -17.15 -6.91 -6.61
CA TRP A 467 -16.44 -7.31 -7.84
C TRP A 467 -15.14 -8.04 -7.47
N ALA A 468 -15.27 -9.03 -6.60
CA ALA A 468 -14.19 -9.75 -5.95
C ALA A 468 -13.00 -10.12 -6.87
N THR A 469 -13.30 -10.54 -8.10
CA THR A 469 -12.29 -11.04 -9.05
C THR A 469 -12.31 -10.32 -10.39
N GLY A 470 -12.74 -9.04 -10.41
CA GLY A 470 -12.68 -8.13 -11.56
C GLY A 470 -13.65 -8.41 -12.72
N SER A 471 -13.69 -9.66 -13.19
CA SER A 471 -14.53 -10.15 -14.29
C SER A 471 -15.87 -10.75 -13.83
N VAL A 472 -16.09 -10.92 -12.52
CA VAL A 472 -17.29 -11.55 -11.96
C VAL A 472 -17.80 -10.80 -10.73
N TYR A 473 -19.13 -10.65 -10.65
CA TYR A 473 -19.82 -10.22 -9.44
C TYR A 473 -19.89 -11.37 -8.44
N VAL A 474 -19.33 -11.17 -7.25
CA VAL A 474 -19.40 -12.10 -6.12
C VAL A 474 -19.63 -11.25 -4.88
N ASP A 475 -20.74 -11.47 -4.18
CA ASP A 475 -21.03 -10.75 -2.94
C ASP A 475 -20.36 -11.49 -1.75
N PRO A 476 -19.31 -10.93 -1.13
CA PRO A 476 -18.61 -11.61 -0.04
C PRO A 476 -19.40 -11.54 1.28
N ARG A 477 -20.47 -10.74 1.39
CA ARG A 477 -21.16 -10.48 2.67
C ARG A 477 -21.76 -11.73 3.32
N PRO A 478 -22.45 -12.66 2.62
CA PRO A 478 -22.95 -13.90 3.22
C PRO A 478 -21.83 -14.78 3.77
N LEU A 479 -20.72 -14.89 3.03
CA LEU A 479 -19.54 -15.67 3.41
C LEU A 479 -18.80 -15.05 4.60
N ALA A 480 -18.59 -13.74 4.58
CA ALA A 480 -18.03 -13.00 5.71
C ALA A 480 -18.89 -13.13 6.97
N LEU A 481 -20.21 -13.01 6.84
CA LEU A 481 -21.14 -13.17 7.97
C LEU A 481 -21.17 -14.62 8.49
N ALA A 482 -21.11 -15.62 7.60
CA ALA A 482 -21.01 -17.03 7.99
C ALA A 482 -19.71 -17.33 8.76
N ILE A 483 -18.58 -16.74 8.37
CA ILE A 483 -17.32 -16.83 9.14
C ILE A 483 -17.48 -16.12 10.49
N THR A 484 -18.09 -14.93 10.52
CA THR A 484 -18.29 -14.16 11.76
C THR A 484 -19.13 -14.93 12.78
N LYS A 485 -20.24 -15.52 12.34
CA LYS A 485 -21.16 -16.31 13.17
C LYS A 485 -20.67 -17.73 13.46
N SER A 486 -19.43 -18.06 13.11
CA SER A 486 -18.80 -19.38 13.27
C SER A 486 -19.60 -20.52 12.62
N CYS A 487 -20.33 -20.23 11.55
CA CYS A 487 -21.03 -21.24 10.74
C CYS A 487 -20.06 -22.13 9.95
N LEU A 488 -18.79 -21.71 9.79
CA LEU A 488 -17.73 -22.42 9.08
C LEU A 488 -16.61 -22.86 10.04
N VAL A 489 -16.13 -24.10 9.88
CA VAL A 489 -15.11 -24.73 10.73
C VAL A 489 -14.00 -25.33 9.86
N ILE A 490 -12.72 -25.17 10.28
CA ILE A 490 -11.59 -25.82 9.61
C ILE A 490 -11.47 -27.27 10.10
N ASN A 491 -11.72 -28.25 9.23
CA ASN A 491 -11.35 -29.63 9.50
C ASN A 491 -9.87 -29.84 9.17
N ALA A 492 -9.03 -29.72 10.20
CA ALA A 492 -7.58 -29.79 10.05
C ALA A 492 -7.08 -31.20 9.64
N ALA A 493 -7.84 -32.27 9.92
CA ALA A 493 -7.45 -33.63 9.53
C ALA A 493 -7.66 -33.88 8.03
N LEU A 494 -8.72 -33.30 7.44
CA LEU A 494 -9.02 -33.43 6.01
C LEU A 494 -8.46 -32.28 5.16
N ASN A 495 -7.93 -31.22 5.78
CA ASN A 495 -7.53 -29.97 5.11
C ASN A 495 -8.70 -29.33 4.32
N THR A 496 -9.89 -29.36 4.92
CA THR A 496 -11.14 -28.84 4.34
C THR A 496 -11.78 -27.77 5.25
N VAL A 497 -12.80 -27.10 4.72
CA VAL A 497 -13.73 -26.30 5.51
C VAL A 497 -15.09 -27.01 5.49
N GLU A 498 -15.70 -27.12 6.66
CA GLU A 498 -17.03 -27.69 6.87
C GLU A 498 -17.98 -26.60 7.41
N SER A 499 -19.28 -26.88 7.40
CA SER A 499 -20.29 -25.99 7.98
C SER A 499 -21.11 -26.63 9.09
N SER A 500 -21.63 -25.79 9.97
CA SER A 500 -22.68 -26.12 10.93
C SER A 500 -23.87 -25.19 10.69
N PRO A 501 -25.03 -25.68 10.21
CA PRO A 501 -25.31 -27.07 9.85
C PRO A 501 -24.51 -27.57 8.64
N PRO A 502 -24.33 -28.89 8.46
CA PRO A 502 -23.65 -29.46 7.28
C PRO A 502 -24.37 -29.08 5.98
N GLY A 503 -23.60 -28.80 4.93
CA GLY A 503 -24.15 -28.45 3.62
C GLY A 503 -23.25 -27.57 2.73
N LEU A 504 -22.10 -27.10 3.21
CA LEU A 504 -21.16 -26.29 2.43
C LEU A 504 -20.66 -27.03 1.17
N ALA A 505 -20.91 -26.45 0.01
CA ALA A 505 -20.42 -26.90 -1.29
C ALA A 505 -19.21 -26.04 -1.71
N VAL A 506 -18.04 -26.33 -1.14
CA VAL A 506 -16.80 -25.56 -1.40
C VAL A 506 -15.91 -26.22 -2.46
N ASN A 507 -15.60 -25.47 -3.52
CA ASN A 507 -14.55 -25.86 -4.48
C ASN A 507 -13.16 -25.60 -3.88
N LEU A 508 -12.65 -26.56 -3.11
CA LEU A 508 -11.33 -26.48 -2.47
C LEU A 508 -10.20 -26.33 -3.49
N GLY A 509 -10.35 -26.87 -4.70
CA GLY A 509 -9.39 -26.72 -5.79
C GLY A 509 -9.22 -25.26 -6.23
N PHE A 510 -10.33 -24.54 -6.39
CA PHE A 510 -10.34 -23.11 -6.71
C PHE A 510 -9.57 -22.27 -5.67
N PHE A 511 -9.94 -22.41 -4.39
CA PHE A 511 -9.32 -21.60 -3.34
C PHE A 511 -7.86 -22.00 -3.11
N THR A 512 -7.52 -23.28 -3.17
CA THR A 512 -6.14 -23.76 -3.02
C THR A 512 -5.24 -23.27 -4.15
N ALA A 513 -5.70 -23.36 -5.41
CA ALA A 513 -4.97 -22.84 -6.56
C ALA A 513 -4.72 -21.33 -6.42
N ARG A 514 -5.77 -20.55 -6.12
CA ARG A 514 -5.67 -19.08 -6.00
C ARG A 514 -4.96 -18.60 -4.73
N ASN A 515 -4.77 -19.45 -3.71
CA ASN A 515 -3.86 -19.21 -2.58
C ASN A 515 -2.40 -19.62 -2.89
N GLY A 516 -2.02 -19.73 -4.17
CA GLY A 516 -0.68 -20.13 -4.61
C GLY A 516 -0.30 -21.54 -4.15
N GLY A 517 -1.26 -22.47 -4.20
CA GLY A 517 -1.13 -23.86 -3.78
C GLY A 517 -1.38 -24.12 -2.28
N MET A 518 -1.65 -23.09 -1.46
CA MET A 518 -1.90 -23.27 -0.04
C MET A 518 -3.35 -23.68 0.24
N GLY A 519 -3.54 -24.92 0.73
CA GLY A 519 -4.81 -25.33 1.35
C GLY A 519 -5.05 -24.62 2.69
N ILE A 520 -6.24 -24.76 3.26
CA ILE A 520 -6.68 -24.05 4.47
C ILE A 520 -5.72 -24.25 5.67
N ASN A 521 -5.14 -25.45 5.85
CA ASN A 521 -4.14 -25.70 6.89
C ASN A 521 -2.86 -24.88 6.70
N ALA A 522 -2.38 -24.75 5.45
CA ALA A 522 -1.20 -23.97 5.12
C ALA A 522 -1.46 -22.45 5.28
N VAL A 523 -2.64 -21.97 4.89
CA VAL A 523 -3.07 -20.58 5.15
C VAL A 523 -3.16 -20.30 6.66
N ARG A 524 -3.67 -21.23 7.46
CA ARG A 524 -3.71 -21.11 8.93
C ARG A 524 -2.30 -21.07 9.53
N ALA A 525 -1.38 -21.92 9.07
CA ALA A 525 0.01 -21.92 9.51
C ALA A 525 0.77 -20.64 9.12
N ASP A 526 0.59 -20.14 7.88
CA ASP A 526 1.14 -18.86 7.42
C ASP A 526 0.56 -17.68 8.22
N THR A 527 -0.72 -17.72 8.60
CA THR A 527 -1.34 -16.73 9.50
C THR A 527 -0.68 -16.74 10.87
N ASP A 528 -0.52 -17.92 11.49
CA ASP A 528 0.13 -18.13 12.80
C ASP A 528 1.64 -17.87 12.81
N ALA A 529 2.33 -17.98 11.67
CA ALA A 529 3.71 -17.53 11.53
C ALA A 529 3.80 -15.99 11.51
N ARG A 530 2.85 -15.33 10.83
CA ARG A 530 2.79 -13.86 10.71
C ARG A 530 2.33 -13.16 11.98
N THR A 531 1.50 -13.76 12.84
CA THR A 531 1.20 -13.21 14.19
C THR A 531 2.48 -13.10 15.03
N LYS A 532 3.29 -14.17 15.05
CA LYS A 532 4.52 -14.29 15.83
C LYS A 532 5.68 -13.38 15.37
N SER A 533 5.55 -12.74 14.21
CA SER A 533 6.61 -11.88 13.63
C SER A 533 6.68 -10.48 14.26
N VAL A 534 5.59 -9.99 14.88
CA VAL A 534 5.51 -8.62 15.45
C VAL A 534 6.59 -8.32 16.52
N PRO A 535 6.84 -9.17 17.53
CA PRO A 535 7.62 -8.75 18.69
C PRO A 535 9.13 -8.56 18.43
N ARG A 536 9.71 -9.27 17.45
CA ARG A 536 11.13 -9.09 17.08
C ARG A 536 11.35 -7.73 16.42
N ARG A 537 10.52 -7.38 15.44
CA ARG A 537 10.55 -6.08 14.75
C ARG A 537 10.40 -4.90 15.72
N LYS A 538 9.57 -5.04 16.76
CA LYS A 538 9.41 -4.07 17.85
C LYS A 538 10.74 -3.83 18.60
N ALA A 539 11.46 -4.90 18.96
CA ALA A 539 12.76 -4.81 19.64
C ALA A 539 13.86 -4.22 18.74
N ASP A 540 13.91 -4.60 17.46
CA ASP A 540 14.91 -4.10 16.52
C ASP A 540 14.73 -2.59 16.24
N ILE A 541 13.48 -2.14 16.12
CA ILE A 541 13.12 -0.72 15.98
C ILE A 541 13.45 0.08 17.25
N GLN A 542 13.29 -0.50 18.44
CA GLN A 542 13.67 0.14 19.70
C GLN A 542 15.19 0.31 19.82
N ARG A 543 15.99 -0.70 19.44
CA ARG A 543 17.45 -0.58 19.36
C ARG A 543 17.86 0.54 18.38
N PHE A 544 17.27 0.55 17.20
CA PHE A 544 17.62 1.51 16.13
C PHE A 544 17.16 2.96 16.39
N ASN A 545 16.03 3.19 17.06
CA ASN A 545 15.57 4.55 17.36
C ASN A 545 16.42 5.25 18.44
N LEU A 546 17.12 4.47 19.26
CA LEU A 546 17.94 4.95 20.38
C LEU A 546 19.44 4.98 20.05
N ASP A 547 19.94 4.03 19.26
CA ASP A 547 21.32 4.01 18.77
C ASP A 547 21.45 4.74 17.42
N ARG A 548 22.18 5.86 17.41
CA ARG A 548 22.49 6.63 16.19
C ARG A 548 23.98 6.64 15.87
N THR A 549 24.74 5.67 16.37
CA THR A 549 26.17 5.54 16.10
C THR A 549 26.39 5.26 14.60
N GLY A 550 26.90 6.26 13.87
CA GLY A 550 27.12 6.17 12.41
C GLY A 550 26.01 6.78 11.55
N ASP A 551 24.94 7.34 12.14
CA ASP A 551 23.90 8.07 11.40
C ASP A 551 24.47 9.34 10.74
N VAL A 552 24.58 9.34 9.41
CA VAL A 552 25.13 10.46 8.63
C VAL A 552 24.35 11.78 8.78
N TYR A 553 23.11 11.74 9.29
CA TYR A 553 22.28 12.90 9.54
C TYR A 553 22.43 13.48 10.96
N VAL A 554 23.14 12.78 11.87
CA VAL A 554 23.38 13.20 13.27
C VAL A 554 24.87 13.34 13.53
N LYS A 555 25.50 14.29 12.83
CA LYS A 555 26.92 14.64 13.01
C LYS A 555 27.09 16.06 13.57
N THR A 556 26.77 16.25 14.85
CA THR A 556 27.09 17.47 15.59
C THR A 556 28.57 17.50 16.02
N PRO A 557 29.33 18.58 15.77
CA PRO A 557 30.69 18.76 16.33
C PRO A 557 30.73 19.10 17.83
N GLY A 558 29.64 18.87 18.58
CA GLY A 558 29.45 19.35 19.94
C GLY A 558 28.84 18.31 20.89
N PRO A 559 28.98 18.51 22.22
CA PRO A 559 28.48 17.59 23.23
C PRO A 559 26.94 17.52 23.27
N ALA A 560 26.40 16.40 23.74
CA ALA A 560 24.97 16.22 23.92
C ALA A 560 24.38 17.24 24.91
N VAL A 561 23.27 17.89 24.53
CA VAL A 561 22.61 18.90 25.37
C VAL A 561 21.66 18.20 26.34
N ASN A 562 21.95 18.28 27.64
CA ASN A 562 21.07 17.78 28.70
C ASN A 562 20.68 16.29 28.51
N GLY A 563 21.65 15.46 28.08
CA GLY A 563 21.55 14.00 27.92
C GLY A 563 20.79 13.49 26.69
N ILE A 564 19.95 14.32 26.06
CA ILE A 564 19.20 13.88 24.87
C ILE A 564 20.06 14.11 23.62
N ILE A 565 19.96 13.20 22.63
CA ILE A 565 20.60 13.35 21.32
C ILE A 565 20.10 14.67 20.69
N PRO A 566 20.99 15.65 20.40
CA PRO A 566 20.58 16.93 19.84
C PRO A 566 19.89 16.80 18.48
N GLN A 567 18.98 17.75 18.21
CA GLN A 567 18.37 17.91 16.89
C GLN A 567 19.44 18.24 15.82
N TYR A 568 19.19 17.78 14.58
CA TYR A 568 20.07 17.81 13.39
C TYR A 568 21.18 18.87 13.34
N GLY A 569 22.40 18.44 13.00
CA GLY A 569 23.53 19.33 12.72
C GLY A 569 23.45 20.01 11.35
N ALA A 570 23.86 21.28 11.27
CA ALA A 570 23.86 22.11 10.06
C ALA A 570 24.87 21.69 8.96
N SER A 571 25.46 20.49 9.06
CA SER A 571 26.63 20.05 8.30
C SER A 571 26.31 19.26 7.02
N THR A 572 25.04 19.13 6.64
CA THR A 572 24.69 18.56 5.32
C THR A 572 24.52 19.67 4.29
N THR A 573 25.07 19.48 3.09
CA THR A 573 24.84 20.37 1.93
C THR A 573 23.38 20.38 1.46
N ALA A 574 22.51 19.55 2.06
CA ALA A 574 21.09 19.44 1.77
C ALA A 574 20.23 20.49 2.52
N SER A 575 20.69 21.72 2.76
CA SER A 575 19.93 22.69 3.57
C SER A 575 18.86 23.50 2.79
N THR A 576 18.69 23.28 1.49
CA THR A 576 17.99 24.25 0.60
C THR A 576 16.72 23.76 -0.11
N ASP A 577 16.57 22.46 -0.41
CA ASP A 577 15.33 21.93 -1.00
C ASP A 577 14.23 21.84 0.07
N THR A 578 13.07 22.41 -0.22
CA THR A 578 11.92 22.55 0.70
C THR A 578 10.62 21.94 0.15
N SER A 579 10.73 21.13 -0.90
CA SER A 579 9.57 20.55 -1.62
C SER A 579 8.77 19.53 -0.79
N LEU A 580 7.47 19.37 -1.08
CA LEU A 580 6.63 18.34 -0.43
C LEU A 580 7.08 16.91 -0.77
N ALA A 581 7.64 16.70 -1.97
CA ALA A 581 8.40 15.50 -2.27
C ALA A 581 9.48 15.33 -1.20
N ARG A 582 10.36 16.34 -1.00
CA ARG A 582 11.41 16.36 0.03
C ARG A 582 10.92 16.13 1.47
N LEU A 583 9.79 16.69 1.85
CA LEU A 583 9.22 16.49 3.18
C LEU A 583 9.07 15.01 3.51
N ARG A 584 8.40 14.27 2.63
CA ARG A 584 8.12 12.84 2.80
C ARG A 584 9.43 12.06 3.01
N ARG A 585 10.47 12.39 2.25
CA ARG A 585 11.81 11.75 2.20
C ARG A 585 12.46 11.54 3.55
N GLU A 586 12.24 12.45 4.47
CA GLU A 586 12.90 12.43 5.78
C GLU A 586 11.99 11.79 6.86
N VAL A 587 10.67 11.79 6.66
CA VAL A 587 9.66 11.22 7.57
C VAL A 587 9.87 9.72 7.80
N PHE A 588 9.91 8.91 6.73
CA PHE A 588 9.93 7.43 6.80
C PHE A 588 11.31 6.82 6.46
N ARG A 589 12.37 7.64 6.35
CA ARG A 589 13.73 7.19 6.01
C ARG A 589 14.25 6.15 7.01
N ARG A 590 14.87 5.10 6.49
CA ARG A 590 15.88 4.26 7.17
C ARG A 590 17.23 4.51 6.48
N PRO A 591 18.38 4.39 7.17
CA PRO A 591 19.67 4.26 6.50
C PRO A 591 19.66 3.01 5.61
N ILE A 592 20.22 3.13 4.42
CA ILE A 592 20.68 1.98 3.63
C ILE A 592 22.17 1.88 3.92
N ASP A 593 22.56 1.02 4.85
CA ASP A 593 23.98 0.66 5.05
C ASP A 593 24.09 -0.78 5.58
N LEU A 594 24.39 -1.69 4.65
CA LEU A 594 25.33 -2.82 4.71
C LEU A 594 25.55 -3.60 6.02
N GLY A 595 24.57 -3.65 6.92
CA GLY A 595 24.55 -4.59 8.04
C GLY A 595 24.37 -6.02 7.54
N GLY A 596 25.44 -6.82 7.57
CA GLY A 596 25.38 -8.24 7.22
C GLY A 596 24.43 -9.02 8.13
N ALA A 597 24.01 -10.22 7.68
CA ALA A 597 23.02 -11.05 8.36
C ALA A 597 23.29 -11.22 9.87
N ASP A 598 22.25 -10.97 10.66
CA ASP A 598 22.29 -11.00 12.13
C ASP A 598 22.69 -12.39 12.66
N ALA A 599 23.95 -12.52 13.08
CA ALA A 599 24.52 -13.71 13.67
C ALA A 599 24.30 -13.80 15.21
N THR A 600 23.37 -13.03 15.78
CA THR A 600 23.14 -13.05 17.24
C THR A 600 22.21 -14.17 17.72
N VAL A 601 22.62 -14.77 18.83
CA VAL A 601 21.98 -15.93 19.48
C VAL A 601 20.71 -15.50 20.22
N MET A 602 19.63 -15.21 19.50
CA MET A 602 18.31 -14.93 20.07
C MET A 602 17.52 -16.22 20.34
N GLY A 603 18.09 -17.07 21.19
CA GLY A 603 17.54 -18.37 21.59
C GLY A 603 16.33 -18.27 22.53
N GLY A 604 15.14 -18.07 21.97
CA GLY A 604 13.87 -18.45 22.62
C GLY A 604 13.42 -17.68 23.86
N MET A 605 13.97 -16.48 24.14
CA MET A 605 13.54 -15.66 25.28
C MET A 605 12.47 -14.63 24.88
N LEU A 606 11.31 -14.73 25.53
CA LEU A 606 10.04 -14.12 25.13
C LEU A 606 9.96 -12.61 25.38
N VAL A 607 9.49 -11.88 24.35
CA VAL A 607 8.72 -10.62 24.52
C VAL A 607 7.27 -11.01 24.76
N ASP A 608 6.59 -10.27 25.63
CA ASP A 608 5.26 -10.64 26.13
C ASP A 608 4.22 -10.82 25.01
N ARG A 609 3.51 -11.94 25.08
CA ARG A 609 2.36 -12.31 24.26
C ARG A 609 1.21 -12.41 25.25
N GLU A 610 0.34 -11.40 25.31
CA GLU A 610 -0.63 -11.32 26.40
C GLU A 610 -1.80 -12.32 26.26
N ILE A 611 -2.01 -12.91 25.07
CA ILE A 611 -3.01 -13.96 24.83
C ILE A 611 -2.39 -15.19 24.14
N TYR A 612 -2.35 -16.32 24.86
CA TYR A 612 -1.92 -17.63 24.34
C TYR A 612 -3.11 -18.45 23.79
N GLY A 613 -3.99 -17.80 23.02
CA GLY A 613 -5.26 -18.36 22.53
C GLY A 613 -5.37 -18.49 21.01
N THR A 614 -6.18 -19.43 20.53
CA THR A 614 -6.33 -19.82 19.12
C THR A 614 -7.24 -18.90 18.32
N ASN A 615 -6.80 -17.68 18.02
CA ASN A 615 -7.60 -16.69 17.28
C ASN A 615 -7.17 -16.49 15.80
N THR A 616 -6.24 -17.31 15.31
CA THR A 616 -5.85 -17.34 13.89
C THR A 616 -6.88 -18.03 12.99
N THR A 617 -7.81 -18.83 13.54
CA THR A 617 -8.80 -19.59 12.77
C THR A 617 -9.79 -18.71 12.00
N PRO A 618 -10.47 -17.70 12.61
CA PRO A 618 -11.38 -16.82 11.86
C PRO A 618 -10.63 -16.02 10.79
N VAL A 619 -9.45 -15.48 11.14
CA VAL A 619 -8.61 -14.75 10.17
C VAL A 619 -8.16 -15.67 9.03
N ALA A 620 -7.75 -16.90 9.29
CA ALA A 620 -7.37 -17.85 8.25
C ALA A 620 -8.54 -18.23 7.32
N LEU A 621 -9.77 -18.36 7.85
CA LEU A 621 -10.97 -18.53 7.03
C LEU A 621 -11.21 -17.29 6.15
N TYR A 622 -11.16 -16.09 6.75
CA TYR A 622 -11.27 -14.83 6.00
C TYR A 622 -10.24 -14.72 4.89
N ARG A 623 -8.99 -15.08 5.15
CA ARG A 623 -7.92 -15.08 4.15
C ARG A 623 -8.18 -16.10 3.06
N TYR A 624 -8.38 -17.37 3.42
CA TYR A 624 -8.56 -18.47 2.48
C TYR A 624 -9.70 -18.22 1.49
N PHE A 625 -10.82 -17.66 1.98
CA PHE A 625 -11.97 -17.33 1.15
C PHE A 625 -11.89 -15.96 0.49
N LEU A 626 -11.60 -14.89 1.23
CA LEU A 626 -11.76 -13.52 0.73
C LEU A 626 -10.51 -12.94 0.04
N GLU A 627 -9.29 -13.40 0.35
CA GLU A 627 -8.10 -12.94 -0.40
C GLU A 627 -8.19 -13.39 -1.88
N PRO A 628 -8.52 -14.64 -2.24
CA PRO A 628 -8.77 -15.07 -3.64
C PRO A 628 -9.94 -14.35 -4.33
N LEU A 629 -10.81 -13.73 -3.53
CA LEU A 629 -11.91 -12.84 -3.90
C LEU A 629 -11.50 -11.36 -3.74
N GLY A 630 -10.19 -11.07 -3.78
CA GLY A 630 -9.62 -9.74 -3.88
C GLY A 630 -9.69 -8.85 -2.63
N VAL A 631 -10.46 -9.23 -1.60
CA VAL A 631 -10.57 -8.48 -0.35
C VAL A 631 -9.24 -8.55 0.40
N SER A 632 -8.74 -7.41 0.86
CA SER A 632 -7.39 -7.34 1.43
C SER A 632 -7.40 -7.61 2.94
N VAL A 633 -7.59 -8.87 3.31
CA VAL A 633 -7.58 -9.29 4.73
C VAL A 633 -6.23 -8.98 5.40
N ASP A 634 -5.13 -9.03 4.64
CA ASP A 634 -3.79 -8.57 5.03
C ASP A 634 -3.70 -7.07 5.41
N LYS A 635 -4.76 -6.30 5.13
CA LYS A 635 -4.89 -4.87 5.39
C LYS A 635 -5.90 -4.52 6.48
N TRP A 636 -6.51 -5.49 7.17
CA TRP A 636 -7.52 -5.17 8.19
C TRP A 636 -6.95 -4.59 9.50
N SER A 637 -5.62 -4.58 9.66
CA SER A 637 -4.90 -3.92 10.74
C SER A 637 -4.82 -2.39 10.62
N MET A 638 -4.43 -1.74 11.72
CA MET A 638 -4.32 -0.28 11.91
C MET A 638 -2.86 0.22 11.83
N GLY A 639 -1.96 -0.56 11.22
CA GLY A 639 -0.52 -0.27 11.20
C GLY A 639 -0.13 0.92 10.29
N VAL A 640 0.97 1.62 10.61
CA VAL A 640 1.49 2.79 9.85
C VAL A 640 1.81 2.42 8.41
N ARG A 641 2.47 1.28 8.26
CA ARG A 641 3.05 0.81 7.00
C ARG A 641 2.20 -0.31 6.46
N GLY A 642 1.76 -0.24 5.21
CA GLY A 642 1.06 -1.32 4.51
C GLY A 642 1.86 -2.63 4.40
N ARG A 643 3.14 -2.62 4.80
CA ARG A 643 3.99 -3.81 4.97
C ARG A 643 3.90 -4.46 6.36
N SER A 644 3.12 -3.92 7.31
CA SER A 644 2.76 -4.57 8.58
C SER A 644 1.69 -5.65 8.36
N ARG A 645 2.02 -6.63 7.50
CA ARG A 645 1.27 -7.88 7.26
C ARG A 645 1.43 -8.89 8.40
N ALA A 646 1.84 -8.39 9.56
CA ALA A 646 2.04 -9.15 10.77
C ALA A 646 0.72 -9.09 11.54
N TYR A 647 0.05 -10.22 11.66
CA TYR A 647 -1.32 -10.32 12.17
C TYR A 647 -1.39 -10.17 13.71
N GLY A 648 -0.72 -9.19 14.33
CA GLY A 648 -0.95 -8.87 15.75
C GLY A 648 -2.43 -8.58 16.05
N PHE A 649 -3.15 -8.12 15.03
CA PHE A 649 -4.61 -8.00 15.00
C PHE A 649 -5.37 -9.34 15.19
N ALA A 650 -4.84 -10.48 14.73
CA ALA A 650 -5.53 -11.76 14.85
C ALA A 650 -5.78 -12.16 16.31
N ASP A 651 -4.84 -11.85 17.22
CA ASP A 651 -4.97 -12.17 18.64
C ASP A 651 -6.24 -11.54 19.26
N VAL A 652 -6.56 -10.30 18.87
CA VAL A 652 -7.75 -9.53 19.32
C VAL A 652 -8.97 -9.66 18.40
N PHE A 653 -8.90 -10.43 17.30
CA PHE A 653 -10.00 -10.58 16.32
C PHE A 653 -11.32 -11.06 16.93
N GLY A 654 -11.26 -11.74 18.07
CA GLY A 654 -12.44 -12.20 18.81
C GLY A 654 -13.37 -11.04 19.22
N GLY A 655 -12.80 -9.90 19.62
CA GLY A 655 -13.56 -8.68 19.93
C GLY A 655 -14.21 -8.03 18.69
N TYR A 656 -13.77 -8.39 17.49
CA TYR A 656 -14.33 -7.83 16.25
C TYR A 656 -15.65 -8.50 15.86
N LEU A 657 -15.86 -9.76 16.23
CA LEU A 657 -16.93 -10.60 15.72
C LEU A 657 -18.31 -9.97 15.91
N SER A 658 -18.66 -9.53 17.12
CA SER A 658 -19.98 -8.94 17.39
C SER A 658 -20.26 -7.65 16.60
N ALA A 659 -19.25 -6.80 16.42
CA ALA A 659 -19.41 -5.55 15.68
C ALA A 659 -19.42 -5.76 14.15
N LEU A 660 -18.64 -6.74 13.65
CA LEU A 660 -18.70 -7.18 12.26
C LEU A 660 -20.06 -7.83 11.95
N GLU A 661 -20.58 -8.69 12.83
CA GLU A 661 -21.90 -9.33 12.66
C GLU A 661 -22.99 -8.27 12.52
N GLN A 662 -23.07 -7.32 13.46
CA GLN A 662 -24.05 -6.24 13.43
C GLN A 662 -23.95 -5.39 12.15
N ALA A 663 -22.74 -5.02 11.73
CA ALA A 663 -22.54 -4.17 10.57
C ALA A 663 -22.83 -4.90 9.24
N LEU A 664 -22.44 -6.17 9.12
CA LEU A 664 -22.73 -7.01 7.95
C LEU A 664 -24.22 -7.35 7.85
N ALA A 665 -24.87 -7.71 8.97
CA ALA A 665 -26.31 -7.96 9.01
C ALA A 665 -27.11 -6.70 8.66
N ALA A 666 -26.71 -5.51 9.17
CA ALA A 666 -27.32 -4.24 8.77
C ALA A 666 -27.14 -3.95 7.28
N SER A 667 -25.95 -4.20 6.70
CA SER A 667 -25.72 -4.08 5.26
C SER A 667 -26.58 -5.04 4.44
N LEU A 668 -26.70 -6.31 4.85
CA LEU A 668 -27.55 -7.30 4.18
C LEU A 668 -29.05 -7.00 4.34
N THR A 669 -29.45 -6.29 5.39
CA THR A 669 -30.85 -5.83 5.56
C THR A 669 -31.16 -4.64 4.66
N ALA A 670 -30.23 -3.69 4.54
CA ALA A 670 -30.38 -2.51 3.69
C ALA A 670 -30.27 -2.83 2.19
N GLU A 671 -29.41 -3.78 1.83
CA GLU A 671 -29.19 -4.25 0.45
C GLU A 671 -29.21 -5.78 0.40
N PRO A 672 -30.41 -6.41 0.32
CA PRO A 672 -30.57 -7.86 0.40
C PRO A 672 -29.88 -8.65 -0.72
N VAL A 673 -29.47 -9.87 -0.38
CA VAL A 673 -29.07 -10.90 -1.34
C VAL A 673 -30.28 -11.79 -1.59
N ALA A 674 -30.53 -12.15 -2.85
CA ALA A 674 -31.69 -12.98 -3.21
C ALA A 674 -31.70 -14.31 -2.44
N GLY A 675 -32.84 -14.65 -1.82
CA GLY A 675 -33.00 -15.85 -1.00
C GLY A 675 -32.43 -15.78 0.42
N LEU A 676 -31.84 -14.65 0.85
CA LEU A 676 -31.27 -14.46 2.19
C LEU A 676 -31.98 -13.32 2.94
N SER A 677 -32.56 -13.62 4.11
CA SER A 677 -33.25 -12.65 4.97
C SER A 677 -32.86 -12.79 6.45
N ALA A 678 -33.14 -11.75 7.24
CA ALA A 678 -33.00 -11.79 8.69
C ALA A 678 -33.87 -12.92 9.28
N PRO A 679 -33.39 -13.67 10.30
CA PRO A 679 -32.29 -13.34 11.21
C PRO A 679 -30.86 -13.74 10.77
N PHE A 680 -30.64 -14.15 9.52
CA PHE A 680 -29.33 -14.58 9.01
C PHE A 680 -28.64 -15.61 9.94
N ASP A 681 -29.34 -16.69 10.25
CA ASP A 681 -28.76 -17.81 10.97
C ASP A 681 -27.89 -18.68 10.03
N CYS A 682 -27.18 -19.67 10.57
CA CYS A 682 -26.34 -20.53 9.75
C CYS A 682 -27.17 -21.38 8.76
N ALA A 683 -28.42 -21.71 9.07
CA ALA A 683 -29.28 -22.49 8.18
C ALA A 683 -29.67 -21.70 6.92
N ALA A 684 -29.87 -20.38 7.02
CA ALA A 684 -30.10 -19.49 5.89
C ALA A 684 -28.79 -19.06 5.20
N LEU A 685 -27.69 -18.89 5.96
CA LEU A 685 -26.41 -18.43 5.42
C LEU A 685 -25.71 -19.49 4.57
N ILE A 686 -25.71 -20.78 4.93
CA ILE A 686 -24.98 -21.80 4.15
C ILE A 686 -25.53 -21.96 2.71
N PRO A 687 -26.85 -21.95 2.45
CA PRO A 687 -27.38 -21.86 1.09
C PRO A 687 -26.94 -20.61 0.32
N ALA A 688 -26.92 -19.44 0.96
CA ALA A 688 -26.47 -18.19 0.33
C ALA A 688 -24.95 -18.18 0.05
N VAL A 689 -24.16 -18.79 0.94
CA VAL A 689 -22.73 -19.06 0.70
C VAL A 689 -22.57 -20.01 -0.48
N ASN A 690 -23.33 -21.12 -0.54
CA ASN A 690 -23.27 -22.04 -1.68
C ASN A 690 -23.64 -21.36 -3.00
N ALA A 691 -24.64 -20.48 -3.03
CA ALA A 691 -24.97 -19.68 -4.21
C ALA A 691 -23.81 -18.75 -4.62
N THR A 692 -23.15 -18.12 -3.63
CA THR A 692 -21.94 -17.29 -3.84
C THR A 692 -20.76 -18.11 -4.35
N LEU A 693 -20.58 -19.35 -3.86
CA LEU A 693 -19.51 -20.25 -4.29
C LEU A 693 -19.81 -20.92 -5.65
N ALA A 694 -21.08 -21.06 -6.02
CA ALA A 694 -21.50 -21.54 -7.34
C ALA A 694 -21.32 -20.48 -8.44
N SER A 695 -21.30 -19.19 -8.09
CA SER A 695 -21.03 -18.10 -9.04
C SER A 695 -19.54 -17.82 -9.28
N LEU A 696 -18.63 -18.64 -8.74
CA LEU A 696 -17.19 -18.44 -8.91
C LEU A 696 -16.78 -18.65 -10.39
N PRO A 697 -15.88 -17.80 -10.93
CA PRO A 697 -15.30 -18.04 -12.26
C PRO A 697 -14.45 -19.30 -12.30
N SER A 698 -14.06 -19.71 -13.51
CA SER A 698 -13.00 -20.71 -13.72
C SER A 698 -11.77 -20.43 -12.86
N THR A 699 -11.11 -21.48 -12.37
CA THR A 699 -9.90 -21.39 -11.54
C THR A 699 -8.81 -20.57 -12.25
N THR A 700 -8.67 -20.77 -13.56
CA THR A 700 -7.71 -20.12 -14.46
C THR A 700 -8.14 -18.75 -14.97
N ALA A 701 -9.36 -18.28 -14.71
CA ALA A 701 -9.89 -17.04 -15.27
C ALA A 701 -8.92 -15.86 -15.07
N VAL A 702 -8.66 -15.14 -16.17
CA VAL A 702 -7.69 -14.06 -16.24
C VAL A 702 -8.18 -12.87 -15.41
N PRO A 703 -7.38 -12.36 -14.46
CA PRO A 703 -7.71 -11.15 -13.71
C PRO A 703 -7.74 -9.92 -14.61
N THR A 704 -8.55 -8.93 -14.23
CA THR A 704 -8.52 -7.64 -14.92
C THR A 704 -7.26 -6.86 -14.57
N TYR A 705 -6.89 -5.86 -15.38
CA TYR A 705 -5.85 -4.93 -14.97
C TYR A 705 -6.18 -4.20 -13.65
N THR A 706 -7.47 -3.98 -13.34
CA THR A 706 -7.88 -3.38 -12.06
C THR A 706 -7.50 -4.26 -10.86
N ASP A 707 -7.57 -5.59 -10.99
CA ASP A 707 -7.13 -6.51 -9.92
C ASP A 707 -5.63 -6.39 -9.65
N VAL A 708 -4.86 -6.25 -10.72
CA VAL A 708 -3.40 -6.10 -10.71
C VAL A 708 -2.97 -4.73 -10.19
N GLN A 709 -3.59 -3.64 -10.66
CA GLN A 709 -3.37 -2.30 -10.13
C GLN A 709 -3.74 -2.22 -8.65
N ARG A 710 -4.84 -2.86 -8.22
CA ARG A 710 -5.18 -2.96 -6.79
C ARG A 710 -4.08 -3.67 -5.99
N ILE A 711 -3.42 -4.69 -6.55
CA ILE A 711 -2.27 -5.34 -5.88
C ILE A 711 -1.05 -4.41 -5.81
N PHE A 712 -0.79 -3.62 -6.85
CA PHE A 712 0.26 -2.58 -6.80
C PHE A 712 -0.08 -1.47 -5.79
N ASN A 713 -1.33 -1.04 -5.70
CA ASN A 713 -1.78 -0.13 -4.65
C ASN A 713 -1.53 -0.74 -3.26
N LYS A 714 -1.93 -2.01 -3.07
CA LYS A 714 -1.74 -2.75 -1.82
C LYS A 714 -0.26 -2.92 -1.46
N GLY A 715 0.61 -3.20 -2.42
CA GLY A 715 2.01 -3.57 -2.16
C GLY A 715 3.03 -2.44 -2.25
N CYS A 716 2.73 -1.39 -3.03
CA CYS A 716 3.77 -0.58 -3.67
C CYS A 716 3.60 0.94 -3.51
N VAL A 717 2.37 1.47 -3.54
CA VAL A 717 2.12 2.94 -3.49
C VAL A 717 2.68 3.59 -2.23
N GLU A 718 2.52 2.94 -1.06
CA GLU A 718 3.10 3.41 0.21
C GLU A 718 4.61 3.18 0.36
N CYS A 719 5.27 2.53 -0.61
CA CYS A 719 6.61 1.98 -0.40
C CYS A 719 7.67 2.43 -1.41
N HIS A 720 7.32 2.62 -2.69
CA HIS A 720 8.30 3.01 -3.72
C HIS A 720 7.68 3.94 -4.78
N GLY A 721 7.81 5.24 -4.55
CA GLY A 721 7.86 6.21 -5.65
C GLY A 721 6.56 6.88 -6.08
N GLY A 722 5.38 6.42 -5.65
CA GLY A 722 4.10 7.05 -5.99
C GLY A 722 3.79 8.41 -5.39
N LEU A 723 4.82 9.08 -4.86
CA LEU A 723 4.87 10.44 -4.28
C LEU A 723 6.35 10.93 -4.23
N ASP A 724 7.26 10.40 -5.07
CA ASP A 724 8.72 10.60 -5.01
C ASP A 724 9.35 10.31 -3.63
N TYR A 725 9.14 9.09 -3.12
CA TYR A 725 9.45 8.68 -1.75
C TYR A 725 10.82 7.96 -1.55
N PRO A 726 11.88 8.60 -1.03
CA PRO A 726 13.23 8.06 -0.95
C PRO A 726 13.64 7.39 0.38
N PRO A 727 14.80 6.71 0.43
CA PRO A 727 15.99 6.77 -0.45
C PRO A 727 15.74 6.58 -1.96
N TYR A 728 14.76 5.76 -2.31
CA TYR A 728 14.00 5.67 -3.57
C TYR A 728 13.35 6.99 -4.09
N SER A 729 14.14 8.00 -4.45
CA SER A 729 13.74 8.74 -5.67
C SER A 729 13.51 7.67 -6.74
N ASN A 730 12.54 7.81 -7.63
CA ASN A 730 12.49 6.90 -8.77
C ASN A 730 13.88 6.96 -9.43
N TYR A 731 14.65 5.85 -9.39
CA TYR A 731 16.10 5.82 -9.66
C TYR A 731 16.36 5.89 -11.17
N GLY A 732 15.70 6.84 -11.83
CA GLY A 732 15.45 6.83 -13.26
C GLY A 732 14.87 5.49 -13.71
N THR A 733 13.81 4.94 -13.09
CA THR A 733 13.23 3.67 -13.56
C THR A 733 11.89 3.88 -14.27
N PHE A 734 11.77 3.37 -15.49
CA PHE A 734 10.56 3.56 -16.32
C PHE A 734 9.31 2.85 -15.76
N LEU A 735 9.50 1.76 -14.99
CA LEU A 735 8.42 0.98 -14.39
C LEU A 735 7.86 1.67 -13.12
N ASN A 736 7.16 2.79 -13.29
CA ASN A 736 6.34 3.40 -12.24
C ASN A 736 4.87 3.00 -12.41
N LEU A 737 4.32 2.24 -11.46
CA LEU A 737 2.94 1.74 -11.45
C LEU A 737 2.06 2.44 -10.40
N ALA A 738 2.44 3.66 -10.01
CA ALA A 738 1.75 4.43 -8.99
C ALA A 738 0.69 5.40 -9.53
N GLU A 739 -0.18 5.84 -8.63
CA GLU A 739 -1.38 6.63 -8.91
C GLU A 739 -1.14 8.15 -9.01
N ASP A 740 0.09 8.64 -8.92
CA ASP A 740 0.42 10.08 -8.87
C ASP A 740 0.51 10.77 -10.24
N GLN A 741 0.02 10.12 -11.30
CA GLN A 741 -0.31 10.72 -12.60
C GLN A 741 -1.46 11.74 -12.46
N SER A 742 -1.15 12.86 -11.82
CA SER A 742 -2.03 13.98 -11.49
C SER A 742 -2.14 15.02 -12.61
N THR A 743 -1.65 14.69 -13.81
CA THR A 743 -1.78 15.48 -15.04
C THR A 743 -3.24 15.55 -15.48
N PRO A 744 -3.86 16.74 -15.55
CA PRO A 744 -5.23 16.89 -16.04
C PRO A 744 -5.39 16.32 -17.45
N GLY A 745 -6.37 15.44 -17.64
CA GLY A 745 -6.71 14.84 -18.94
C GLY A 745 -6.16 13.44 -19.22
N VAL A 746 -5.34 12.86 -18.33
CA VAL A 746 -4.89 11.47 -18.47
C VAL A 746 -5.76 10.53 -17.62
N SER A 747 -6.20 9.40 -18.17
CA SER A 747 -6.91 8.37 -17.41
C SER A 747 -5.93 7.59 -16.53
N PRO A 748 -6.09 7.58 -15.19
CA PRO A 748 -5.24 6.81 -14.27
C PRO A 748 -5.29 5.29 -14.48
N LEU A 749 -6.19 4.79 -15.33
CA LEU A 749 -6.34 3.36 -15.63
C LEU A 749 -5.61 2.92 -16.90
N THR A 750 -5.32 3.82 -17.86
CA THR A 750 -4.81 3.41 -19.18
C THR A 750 -3.29 3.57 -19.33
N GLN A 751 -2.70 4.65 -18.81
CA GLN A 751 -1.25 4.86 -18.89
C GLN A 751 -0.48 3.86 -18.02
N PRO A 752 -0.86 3.60 -16.74
CA PRO A 752 -0.26 2.52 -15.97
C PRO A 752 -0.44 1.13 -16.61
N HIS A 753 -1.57 0.88 -17.30
CA HIS A 753 -1.80 -0.39 -18.02
C HIS A 753 -0.75 -0.63 -19.11
N GLY A 754 -0.50 0.35 -19.97
CA GLY A 754 0.51 0.23 -21.03
C GLY A 754 1.92 -0.02 -20.49
N ILE A 755 2.29 0.66 -19.40
CA ILE A 755 3.58 0.46 -18.72
C ILE A 755 3.65 -0.93 -18.08
N ALA A 756 2.61 -1.39 -17.38
CA ALA A 756 2.58 -2.71 -16.78
C ALA A 756 2.66 -3.83 -17.83
N LEU A 757 1.89 -3.68 -18.92
CA LEU A 757 1.80 -4.65 -20.01
C LEU A 757 3.18 -4.87 -20.66
N ALA A 758 3.94 -3.80 -20.93
CA ALA A 758 5.28 -3.88 -21.53
C ALA A 758 6.34 -4.65 -20.69
N TYR A 759 6.04 -4.94 -19.41
CA TYR A 759 6.93 -5.65 -18.48
C TYR A 759 6.32 -7.01 -18.05
N ALA A 760 5.14 -7.35 -18.56
CA ALA A 760 4.32 -8.52 -18.24
C ALA A 760 4.44 -9.67 -19.27
N SER A 761 5.49 -9.65 -20.11
CA SER A 761 5.75 -10.62 -21.20
C SER A 761 5.93 -12.07 -20.74
N SER A 762 6.45 -12.31 -19.54
CA SER A 762 6.71 -13.67 -19.04
C SER A 762 6.81 -13.73 -17.51
N LEU A 763 6.80 -14.95 -16.97
CA LEU A 763 7.06 -15.23 -15.55
C LEU A 763 8.55 -15.15 -15.17
N THR A 764 9.44 -14.92 -16.13
CA THR A 764 10.84 -14.49 -15.94
C THR A 764 10.99 -12.97 -16.12
N GLY A 765 9.93 -12.32 -16.59
CA GLY A 765 9.92 -10.90 -16.93
C GLY A 765 10.14 -10.00 -15.71
N PRO A 766 10.60 -8.76 -15.95
CA PRO A 766 10.99 -7.83 -14.91
C PRO A 766 9.87 -7.49 -13.93
N LEU A 767 8.60 -7.61 -14.32
CA LEU A 767 7.46 -7.41 -13.43
C LEU A 767 7.33 -8.56 -12.41
N TYR A 768 7.30 -9.81 -12.88
CA TYR A 768 7.02 -10.98 -12.03
C TYR A 768 8.19 -11.31 -11.10
N ASP A 769 9.42 -11.24 -11.60
CA ASP A 769 10.62 -11.46 -10.79
C ASP A 769 10.69 -10.48 -9.60
N ARG A 770 10.53 -9.16 -9.84
CA ARG A 770 10.49 -8.13 -8.79
C ARG A 770 9.37 -8.33 -7.76
N ILE A 771 8.28 -8.96 -8.15
CA ILE A 771 7.11 -9.26 -7.31
C ILE A 771 7.30 -10.52 -6.46
N THR A 772 8.05 -11.49 -6.97
CA THR A 772 8.19 -12.82 -6.36
C THR A 772 9.50 -13.05 -5.61
N ARG A 773 10.50 -12.17 -5.80
CA ARG A 773 11.76 -12.16 -5.01
C ARG A 773 11.51 -12.25 -3.50
N THR A 774 12.33 -13.07 -2.85
CA THR A 774 12.24 -13.40 -1.42
C THR A 774 13.40 -12.89 -0.57
N GLY A 775 14.45 -12.32 -1.19
CA GLY A 775 15.61 -11.76 -0.50
C GLY A 775 15.47 -10.27 -0.18
N GLU A 776 16.10 -9.81 0.90
CA GLU A 776 16.07 -8.40 1.34
C GLU A 776 17.16 -7.52 0.68
N ASP A 777 18.10 -8.13 -0.04
CA ASP A 777 19.23 -7.44 -0.68
C ASP A 777 18.77 -6.54 -1.84
N CYS A 778 18.77 -5.23 -1.58
CA CYS A 778 18.42 -4.19 -2.54
C CYS A 778 19.54 -3.15 -2.75
N PRO A 779 20.54 -3.42 -3.59
CA PRO A 779 21.33 -2.36 -4.20
C PRO A 779 20.37 -1.46 -5.01
N PHE A 780 20.35 -0.16 -4.72
CA PHE A 780 19.67 0.85 -5.55
C PHE A 780 18.15 0.63 -5.81
N GLY A 781 17.48 -0.11 -4.93
CA GLY A 781 16.15 0.28 -4.47
C GLY A 781 14.91 0.00 -5.34
N MET A 782 14.92 -1.05 -6.15
CA MET A 782 13.71 -1.58 -6.77
C MET A 782 13.12 -2.72 -5.94
N MET A 783 11.78 -2.86 -5.92
CA MET A 783 11.09 -3.83 -5.07
C MET A 783 11.54 -5.29 -5.22
N PRO A 784 11.43 -6.11 -4.15
CA PRO A 784 10.77 -5.83 -2.86
C PRO A 784 11.77 -5.67 -1.69
N CYS A 785 12.13 -4.43 -1.34
CA CYS A 785 13.17 -4.17 -0.33
C CYS A 785 12.66 -4.20 1.13
N GLY A 786 13.27 -5.03 1.99
CA GLY A 786 13.13 -4.95 3.45
C GLY A 786 11.70 -5.05 4.01
N GLY A 787 10.87 -5.89 3.40
CA GLY A 787 9.50 -6.15 3.85
C GLY A 787 9.04 -7.56 3.45
N PRO A 788 8.00 -8.10 4.12
CA PRO A 788 7.51 -9.44 3.80
C PRO A 788 7.02 -9.50 2.35
N PRO A 789 7.25 -10.62 1.63
CA PRO A 789 6.88 -10.76 0.22
C PRO A 789 5.37 -10.58 -0.03
N LEU A 790 5.01 -10.37 -1.29
CA LEU A 790 3.60 -10.33 -1.70
C LEU A 790 2.87 -11.62 -1.27
N SER A 791 1.55 -11.53 -1.03
CA SER A 791 0.83 -12.71 -0.55
C SER A 791 0.81 -13.73 -1.68
N LYS A 792 0.69 -15.02 -1.35
CA LYS A 792 0.64 -16.05 -2.40
C LYS A 792 -0.54 -15.83 -3.35
N VAL A 793 -1.62 -15.20 -2.86
CA VAL A 793 -2.77 -14.77 -3.67
C VAL A 793 -2.45 -13.59 -4.59
N ASP A 794 -1.77 -12.55 -4.08
CA ASP A 794 -1.33 -11.41 -4.89
C ASP A 794 -0.42 -11.90 -6.04
N ILE A 795 0.56 -12.74 -5.69
CA ILE A 795 1.51 -13.36 -6.63
C ILE A 795 0.77 -14.20 -7.68
N GLU A 796 -0.15 -15.08 -7.26
CA GLU A 796 -0.91 -15.93 -8.19
C GLU A 796 -1.86 -15.13 -9.08
N THR A 797 -2.39 -14.01 -8.60
CA THR A 797 -3.22 -13.11 -9.41
C THR A 797 -2.39 -12.44 -10.49
N ILE A 798 -1.21 -11.92 -10.16
CA ILE A 798 -0.28 -11.37 -11.15
C ILE A 798 0.22 -12.47 -12.11
N ARG A 799 0.47 -13.69 -11.61
CA ARG A 799 0.85 -14.85 -12.44
C ARG A 799 -0.20 -15.14 -13.51
N ARG A 800 -1.48 -15.24 -13.12
CA ARG A 800 -2.59 -15.50 -14.06
C ARG A 800 -2.80 -14.36 -15.05
N TRP A 801 -2.60 -13.11 -14.64
CA TRP A 801 -2.64 -11.98 -15.58
C TRP A 801 -1.49 -12.05 -16.60
N ILE A 802 -0.27 -12.35 -16.16
CA ILE A 802 0.90 -12.50 -17.06
C ILE A 802 0.72 -13.67 -18.03
N VAL A 803 0.24 -14.83 -17.55
CA VAL A 803 0.01 -16.02 -18.41
C VAL A 803 -1.14 -15.78 -19.39
N GLY A 804 -2.18 -15.04 -19.01
CA GLY A 804 -3.34 -14.78 -19.87
C GLY A 804 -4.16 -16.03 -20.19
N ALA A 805 -4.95 -15.95 -21.26
CA ALA A 805 -5.67 -17.08 -21.86
C ALA A 805 -5.50 -17.10 -23.38
N ASN A 806 -5.96 -18.19 -24.01
CA ASN A 806 -5.74 -18.47 -25.43
C ASN A 806 -7.08 -18.57 -26.21
N PRO A 807 -7.80 -17.46 -26.43
CA PRO A 807 -9.04 -17.46 -27.22
C PRO A 807 -8.72 -17.55 -28.71
N SER A 808 -9.72 -17.91 -29.53
CA SER A 808 -9.48 -18.10 -30.97
C SER A 808 -10.75 -18.19 -31.83
N THR A 809 -10.59 -18.11 -33.15
CA THR A 809 -11.60 -18.46 -34.16
C THR A 809 -10.99 -19.24 -35.32
N TRP A 810 -11.69 -20.29 -35.78
CA TRP A 810 -11.26 -21.23 -36.82
C TRP A 810 -12.44 -21.57 -37.75
N GLY A 811 -12.16 -21.97 -38.99
CA GLY A 811 -13.15 -22.61 -39.87
C GLY A 811 -14.11 -21.64 -40.58
N ASP A 812 -15.33 -22.10 -40.85
CA ASP A 812 -16.47 -21.18 -40.69
C ASP A 812 -16.50 -20.73 -39.21
N PRO A 813 -16.69 -19.44 -38.85
CA PRO A 813 -16.26 -18.91 -37.54
C PRO A 813 -16.78 -19.64 -36.29
N HIS A 814 -15.97 -20.62 -35.84
CA HIS A 814 -16.09 -21.33 -34.57
C HIS A 814 -15.24 -20.60 -33.54
N LEU A 815 -15.88 -19.88 -32.63
CA LEU A 815 -15.24 -19.02 -31.65
C LEU A 815 -14.98 -19.79 -30.36
N THR A 816 -13.82 -19.57 -29.74
CA THR A 816 -13.49 -20.01 -28.38
C THR A 816 -13.14 -18.80 -27.51
N THR A 817 -13.92 -18.54 -26.47
CA THR A 817 -13.78 -17.36 -25.60
C THR A 817 -12.55 -17.40 -24.70
N MET A 818 -12.25 -16.26 -24.07
CA MET A 818 -11.21 -16.10 -23.04
C MET A 818 -11.35 -17.07 -21.84
N ASP A 819 -12.56 -17.57 -21.58
CA ASP A 819 -12.86 -18.56 -20.55
C ASP A 819 -13.04 -20.00 -21.09
N GLY A 820 -12.84 -20.21 -22.40
CA GLY A 820 -12.79 -21.53 -23.05
C GLY A 820 -14.14 -22.06 -23.55
N VAL A 821 -15.16 -21.20 -23.71
CA VAL A 821 -16.47 -21.60 -24.23
C VAL A 821 -16.46 -21.55 -25.76
N ARG A 822 -16.81 -22.66 -26.41
CA ARG A 822 -16.91 -22.79 -27.88
C ARG A 822 -18.33 -22.48 -28.36
N TYR A 823 -18.49 -21.63 -29.36
CA TYR A 823 -19.77 -21.35 -30.02
C TYR A 823 -19.59 -20.84 -31.46
N ASP A 824 -20.64 -20.92 -32.28
CA ASP A 824 -20.59 -20.51 -33.69
C ASP A 824 -21.17 -19.11 -33.91
N PHE A 825 -20.52 -18.30 -34.75
CA PHE A 825 -20.94 -16.91 -35.04
C PHE A 825 -20.78 -16.58 -36.53
N GLN A 826 -21.83 -16.89 -37.30
CA GLN A 826 -21.81 -16.83 -38.77
C GLN A 826 -22.24 -15.49 -39.38
N SER A 827 -22.35 -14.42 -38.59
CA SER A 827 -22.83 -13.11 -39.05
C SER A 827 -22.00 -12.55 -40.21
N ALA A 828 -22.63 -11.84 -41.14
CA ALA A 828 -21.94 -11.13 -42.22
C ALA A 828 -21.59 -9.68 -41.83
N GLY A 829 -20.34 -9.28 -42.03
CA GLY A 829 -19.86 -7.93 -41.70
C GLY A 829 -18.45 -7.91 -41.14
N GLU A 830 -18.12 -6.84 -40.43
CA GLU A 830 -16.86 -6.67 -39.72
C GLU A 830 -17.15 -6.58 -38.22
N PHE A 831 -16.40 -7.32 -37.39
CA PHE A 831 -16.70 -7.47 -35.96
C PHE A 831 -15.45 -7.38 -35.10
N VAL A 832 -15.59 -6.86 -33.88
CA VAL A 832 -14.53 -6.85 -32.87
C VAL A 832 -14.43 -8.23 -32.22
N LEU A 833 -13.44 -9.02 -32.63
CA LEU A 833 -13.15 -10.31 -32.01
C LEU A 833 -12.74 -10.14 -30.55
N LEU A 834 -11.78 -9.25 -30.27
CA LEU A 834 -11.21 -9.12 -28.92
C LEU A 834 -10.52 -7.76 -28.72
N ARG A 835 -10.76 -7.08 -27.58
CA ARG A 835 -10.12 -5.78 -27.28
C ARG A 835 -9.77 -5.56 -25.80
N ASP A 836 -8.74 -4.74 -25.59
CA ASP A 836 -8.35 -4.11 -24.33
C ASP A 836 -7.78 -2.69 -24.59
N PRO A 837 -7.34 -1.93 -23.57
CA PRO A 837 -6.83 -0.57 -23.78
C PRO A 837 -5.53 -0.45 -24.62
N GLY A 838 -4.80 -1.53 -24.86
CA GLY A 838 -3.55 -1.57 -25.64
C GLY A 838 -3.62 -2.36 -26.96
N MET A 839 -4.64 -3.22 -27.12
CA MET A 839 -4.81 -4.11 -28.27
C MET A 839 -6.27 -4.16 -28.73
N GLU A 840 -6.52 -4.26 -30.03
CA GLU A 840 -7.85 -4.61 -30.56
C GLU A 840 -7.70 -5.45 -31.83
N ILE A 841 -8.54 -6.47 -31.96
CA ILE A 841 -8.58 -7.41 -33.08
C ILE A 841 -9.98 -7.34 -33.70
N GLN A 842 -10.03 -7.06 -35.00
CA GLN A 842 -11.24 -7.07 -35.82
C GLN A 842 -11.12 -8.11 -36.93
N ALA A 843 -12.22 -8.75 -37.28
CA ALA A 843 -12.31 -9.72 -38.37
C ALA A 843 -13.45 -9.37 -39.32
N ARG A 844 -13.25 -9.60 -40.61
CA ARG A 844 -14.29 -9.52 -41.65
C ARG A 844 -14.85 -10.91 -41.89
N HIS A 845 -16.10 -11.13 -41.51
CA HIS A 845 -16.84 -12.35 -41.76
C HIS A 845 -17.65 -12.18 -43.06
N THR A 846 -17.38 -13.03 -44.04
CA THR A 846 -17.98 -12.98 -45.38
C THR A 846 -18.92 -14.17 -45.58
N PRO A 847 -20.20 -13.97 -45.91
CA PRO A 847 -21.14 -15.05 -46.18
C PRO A 847 -20.70 -15.87 -47.40
N ILE A 848 -20.79 -17.20 -47.31
CA ILE A 848 -20.53 -18.11 -48.44
C ILE A 848 -21.77 -18.91 -48.81
N GLN A 849 -21.83 -19.36 -50.06
CA GLN A 849 -22.91 -20.27 -50.47
C GLN A 849 -22.51 -21.72 -50.15
N THR A 850 -23.38 -22.40 -49.42
CA THR A 850 -23.32 -23.83 -49.12
C THR A 850 -24.67 -24.46 -49.47
N ASP A 851 -24.71 -25.75 -49.77
CA ASP A 851 -25.98 -26.36 -50.16
C ASP A 851 -27.00 -26.35 -49.01
N GLN A 852 -26.52 -26.51 -47.77
CA GLN A 852 -27.30 -26.55 -46.52
C GLN A 852 -26.58 -25.75 -45.40
N PRO A 853 -27.31 -25.28 -44.36
CA PRO A 853 -26.69 -24.67 -43.18
C PRO A 853 -25.92 -25.70 -42.33
N VAL A 854 -24.98 -25.20 -41.53
CA VAL A 854 -24.12 -25.98 -40.62
C VAL A 854 -24.75 -26.05 -39.23
N GLY A 855 -24.45 -27.12 -38.48
CA GLY A 855 -24.86 -27.32 -37.08
C GLY A 855 -25.92 -28.43 -36.87
N PRO A 856 -26.67 -28.40 -35.75
CA PRO A 856 -26.70 -27.34 -34.75
C PRO A 856 -25.45 -27.32 -33.85
N ASP A 857 -24.95 -26.12 -33.55
CA ASP A 857 -23.93 -25.90 -32.52
C ASP A 857 -24.41 -26.40 -31.15
N LYS A 858 -23.51 -26.97 -30.36
CA LYS A 858 -23.79 -27.46 -29.02
C LYS A 858 -24.12 -26.34 -28.02
N HIS A 859 -23.50 -25.17 -28.17
CA HIS A 859 -23.63 -24.06 -27.20
C HIS A 859 -24.85 -23.18 -27.49
N THR A 860 -25.04 -22.75 -28.73
CA THR A 860 -26.21 -21.97 -29.15
C THR A 860 -27.42 -22.87 -29.42
N GLY A 861 -27.24 -24.08 -29.94
CA GLY A 861 -28.34 -24.94 -30.41
C GLY A 861 -28.97 -24.45 -31.71
N LEU A 862 -28.26 -23.62 -32.49
CA LEU A 862 -28.70 -23.06 -33.76
C LEU A 862 -27.98 -23.74 -34.92
N THR A 863 -28.68 -23.90 -36.04
CA THR A 863 -28.09 -24.08 -37.37
C THR A 863 -27.95 -22.72 -38.04
N ALA A 864 -26.88 -22.51 -38.80
CA ALA A 864 -26.61 -21.23 -39.47
C ALA A 864 -25.99 -21.44 -40.85
N CYS A 865 -26.21 -20.51 -41.76
CA CYS A 865 -25.48 -20.47 -43.03
C CYS A 865 -24.06 -19.94 -42.81
N ALA A 866 -23.07 -20.64 -43.36
CA ALA A 866 -21.66 -20.38 -43.09
C ALA A 866 -21.19 -19.00 -43.59
N SER A 867 -20.33 -18.37 -42.81
CA SER A 867 -19.46 -17.27 -43.27
C SER A 867 -18.00 -17.70 -43.13
N LEU A 868 -17.06 -16.89 -43.61
CA LEU A 868 -15.62 -17.12 -43.46
C LEU A 868 -14.93 -15.85 -43.01
N THR A 869 -13.92 -15.97 -42.14
CA THR A 869 -13.03 -14.83 -41.86
C THR A 869 -12.12 -14.60 -43.07
N THR A 870 -12.30 -13.50 -43.80
CA THR A 870 -11.58 -13.19 -45.05
C THR A 870 -10.57 -12.04 -44.95
N ALA A 871 -10.61 -11.30 -43.83
CA ALA A 871 -9.63 -10.28 -43.50
C ALA A 871 -9.52 -10.10 -41.98
N VAL A 872 -8.33 -9.71 -41.51
CA VAL A 872 -8.05 -9.43 -40.10
C VAL A 872 -7.39 -8.06 -39.99
N ALA A 873 -7.85 -7.24 -39.03
CA ALA A 873 -7.23 -5.98 -38.69
C ALA A 873 -6.91 -5.91 -37.19
N VAL A 874 -5.75 -5.37 -36.85
CA VAL A 874 -5.22 -5.34 -35.47
C VAL A 874 -4.68 -3.95 -35.14
N ARG A 875 -5.07 -3.41 -33.98
CA ARG A 875 -4.42 -2.25 -33.36
C ARG A 875 -3.41 -2.73 -32.32
N VAL A 876 -2.16 -2.29 -32.44
CA VAL A 876 -1.09 -2.54 -31.46
C VAL A 876 -0.51 -1.19 -31.03
N GLY A 877 -0.92 -0.72 -29.85
CA GLY A 877 -0.61 0.65 -29.41
C GLY A 877 -1.15 1.69 -30.41
N PRO A 878 -0.32 2.59 -30.97
CA PRO A 878 -0.75 3.57 -31.96
C PRO A 878 -0.81 3.01 -33.40
N HIS A 879 -0.31 1.80 -33.65
CA HIS A 879 -0.18 1.26 -35.00
C HIS A 879 -1.38 0.40 -35.39
N ARG A 880 -1.78 0.52 -36.66
CA ARG A 880 -2.85 -0.26 -37.28
C ARG A 880 -2.26 -1.22 -38.32
N ILE A 881 -2.61 -2.49 -38.21
CA ILE A 881 -2.16 -3.57 -39.09
C ILE A 881 -3.39 -4.11 -39.79
N THR A 882 -3.36 -4.28 -41.11
CA THR A 882 -4.43 -4.99 -41.84
C THR A 882 -3.83 -6.11 -42.67
N TYR A 883 -4.48 -7.27 -42.66
CA TYR A 883 -4.15 -8.40 -43.51
C TYR A 883 -5.41 -8.82 -44.27
N GLN A 884 -5.42 -8.53 -45.57
CA GLN A 884 -6.61 -8.62 -46.42
C GLN A 884 -6.22 -8.85 -47.88
N MET A 885 -7.20 -9.18 -48.73
CA MET A 885 -6.98 -9.39 -50.16
C MET A 885 -6.49 -8.10 -50.86
N GLY A 886 -5.53 -8.22 -51.77
CA GLY A 886 -5.05 -7.10 -52.56
C GLY A 886 -6.11 -6.57 -53.54
N ALA A 887 -6.33 -5.26 -53.56
CA ALA A 887 -7.38 -4.63 -54.36
C ALA A 887 -7.24 -4.87 -55.87
N ASP A 888 -6.01 -4.91 -56.39
CA ASP A 888 -5.71 -5.17 -57.81
C ASP A 888 -5.48 -6.65 -58.12
N LYS A 889 -5.23 -7.48 -57.09
CA LYS A 889 -4.83 -8.90 -57.19
C LYS A 889 -5.37 -9.68 -55.98
N PRO A 890 -6.64 -10.14 -56.01
CA PRO A 890 -7.25 -10.83 -54.88
C PRO A 890 -6.52 -12.12 -54.46
N GLU A 891 -5.83 -12.76 -55.41
CA GLU A 891 -5.02 -13.97 -55.18
C GLU A 891 -3.73 -13.72 -54.38
N LEU A 892 -3.46 -12.47 -53.98
CA LEU A 892 -2.35 -12.09 -53.11
C LEU A 892 -2.87 -11.37 -51.86
N LEU A 893 -2.45 -11.82 -50.68
CA LEU A 893 -2.69 -11.08 -49.44
C LEU A 893 -1.74 -9.90 -49.32
N GLU A 894 -2.30 -8.76 -48.91
CA GLU A 894 -1.60 -7.52 -48.68
C GLU A 894 -1.54 -7.23 -47.17
N LEU A 895 -0.32 -7.20 -46.63
CA LEU A 895 -0.06 -6.69 -45.29
C LEU A 895 0.12 -5.17 -45.37
N ARG A 896 -0.65 -4.42 -44.59
CA ARG A 896 -0.48 -2.97 -44.42
C ARG A 896 -0.16 -2.62 -42.97
N VAL A 897 0.64 -1.56 -42.80
CA VAL A 897 0.85 -0.88 -41.52
C VAL A 897 0.55 0.60 -41.71
N ASP A 898 -0.32 1.13 -40.86
CA ASP A 898 -0.79 2.54 -40.87
C ASP A 898 -1.27 2.98 -42.27
N GLY A 899 -2.06 2.12 -42.93
CA GLY A 899 -2.65 2.33 -44.26
C GLY A 899 -1.73 1.99 -45.44
N LYS A 900 -0.45 1.71 -45.20
CA LYS A 900 0.57 1.56 -46.25
C LYS A 900 0.96 0.09 -46.45
N PRO A 901 0.98 -0.43 -47.69
CA PRO A 901 1.49 -1.77 -47.98
C PRO A 901 2.94 -1.95 -47.52
N VAL A 902 3.23 -3.08 -46.89
CA VAL A 902 4.57 -3.47 -46.43
C VAL A 902 4.89 -4.88 -46.90
N GLN A 903 6.17 -5.13 -47.19
CA GLN A 903 6.67 -6.48 -47.51
C GLN A 903 7.24 -7.10 -46.24
N LEU A 904 6.68 -8.24 -45.82
CA LEU A 904 7.17 -8.98 -44.67
C LEU A 904 8.42 -9.80 -45.07
N GLY A 905 9.57 -9.44 -44.50
CA GLY A 905 10.76 -10.30 -44.53
C GLY A 905 10.66 -11.39 -43.47
N THR A 906 11.75 -11.68 -42.77
CA THR A 906 11.71 -12.54 -41.57
C THR A 906 10.95 -11.88 -40.42
N GLU A 907 11.11 -10.57 -40.24
CA GLU A 907 10.41 -9.78 -39.22
C GLU A 907 10.17 -8.33 -39.66
N LEU A 908 9.22 -7.68 -39.03
CA LEU A 908 8.96 -6.24 -39.11
C LEU A 908 8.72 -5.71 -37.69
N LEU A 909 9.62 -4.84 -37.18
CA LEU A 909 9.51 -4.24 -35.85
C LEU A 909 8.60 -3.00 -35.89
N LEU A 910 7.64 -2.92 -34.96
CA LEU A 910 6.73 -1.79 -34.85
C LEU A 910 7.32 -0.71 -33.93
N PRO A 911 7.23 0.59 -34.30
CA PRO A 911 7.86 1.65 -33.52
C PRO A 911 7.50 1.74 -32.04
N ALA A 912 6.31 1.30 -31.65
CA ALA A 912 5.80 1.26 -30.28
C ALA A 912 6.05 -0.07 -29.51
N GLY A 913 6.92 -0.96 -30.02
CA GLY A 913 7.45 -2.10 -29.27
C GLY A 913 6.88 -3.49 -29.58
N GLY A 914 5.92 -3.60 -30.52
CA GLY A 914 5.48 -4.89 -31.06
C GLY A 914 6.32 -5.36 -32.26
N ARG A 915 5.99 -6.52 -32.83
CA ARG A 915 6.56 -7.01 -34.11
C ARG A 915 5.56 -7.85 -34.91
N ILE A 916 5.84 -8.02 -36.20
CA ILE A 916 5.19 -8.97 -37.10
C ILE A 916 6.26 -9.94 -37.62
N THR A 917 5.99 -11.23 -37.64
CA THR A 917 6.87 -12.29 -38.17
C THR A 917 6.08 -13.25 -39.06
N SER A 918 6.74 -13.88 -40.03
CA SER A 918 6.14 -15.01 -40.76
C SER A 918 6.03 -16.24 -39.84
N THR A 919 4.94 -16.99 -39.92
CA THR A 919 4.89 -18.34 -39.31
C THR A 919 5.43 -19.39 -40.29
N PRO A 920 5.62 -20.66 -39.88
CA PRO A 920 5.92 -21.76 -40.79
C PRO A 920 4.82 -22.05 -41.83
N ALA A 921 3.61 -21.50 -41.63
CA ALA A 921 2.52 -21.62 -42.59
C ALA A 921 2.74 -20.69 -43.79
N THR A 922 2.48 -21.17 -45.00
CA THR A 922 2.53 -20.32 -46.21
C THR A 922 1.47 -19.22 -46.11
N GLY A 923 1.88 -17.96 -46.17
CA GLY A 923 0.98 -16.81 -45.96
C GLY A 923 0.58 -16.57 -44.50
N GLY A 924 1.06 -17.38 -43.54
CA GLY A 924 0.75 -17.17 -42.13
C GLY A 924 1.61 -16.07 -41.50
N ILE A 925 1.02 -15.27 -40.61
CA ILE A 925 1.69 -14.20 -39.87
C ILE A 925 1.43 -14.31 -38.37
N GLN A 926 2.40 -13.88 -37.57
CA GLN A 926 2.29 -13.71 -36.13
C GLN A 926 2.55 -12.26 -35.78
N ILE A 927 1.63 -11.65 -35.02
CA ILE A 927 1.73 -10.28 -34.50
C ILE A 927 1.93 -10.38 -32.99
N GLU A 928 3.03 -9.83 -32.47
CA GLU A 928 3.33 -9.82 -31.04
C GLU A 928 3.21 -8.40 -30.48
N THR A 929 2.42 -8.24 -29.41
CA THR A 929 2.24 -6.96 -28.72
C THR A 929 3.35 -6.72 -27.68
N PRO A 930 3.56 -5.48 -27.20
CA PRO A 930 4.56 -5.18 -26.18
C PRO A 930 4.48 -6.01 -24.89
N GLY A 931 3.36 -6.67 -24.60
CA GLY A 931 3.19 -7.55 -23.44
C GLY A 931 3.22 -9.05 -23.74
N GLY A 932 3.80 -9.48 -24.87
CA GLY A 932 3.93 -10.90 -25.22
C GLY A 932 2.64 -11.59 -25.65
N THR A 933 1.52 -10.87 -25.76
CA THR A 933 0.31 -11.42 -26.39
C THR A 933 0.60 -11.61 -27.88
N ARG A 934 0.36 -12.82 -28.38
CA ARG A 934 0.65 -13.22 -29.77
C ARG A 934 -0.65 -13.49 -30.50
N ILE A 935 -0.83 -12.89 -31.66
CA ILE A 935 -1.97 -13.11 -32.56
C ILE A 935 -1.42 -13.87 -33.76
N ILE A 936 -1.87 -15.09 -33.97
CA ILE A 936 -1.43 -16.00 -35.01
C ILE A 936 -2.54 -16.06 -36.05
N VAL A 937 -2.24 -15.63 -37.27
CA VAL A 937 -3.14 -15.74 -38.42
C VAL A 937 -2.60 -16.81 -39.35
N THR A 938 -3.36 -17.87 -39.59
CA THR A 938 -3.09 -18.87 -40.62
C THR A 938 -4.15 -18.78 -41.71
N VAL A 939 -3.76 -19.02 -42.96
CA VAL A 939 -4.57 -18.71 -44.14
C VAL A 939 -4.44 -19.79 -45.21
N ASP A 940 -5.42 -19.89 -46.09
CA ASP A 940 -5.28 -20.57 -47.38
C ASP A 940 -6.23 -19.96 -48.42
N TRP A 941 -5.99 -20.26 -49.69
CA TRP A 941 -6.73 -19.68 -50.81
C TRP A 941 -7.82 -20.64 -51.32
N TRP A 942 -9.08 -20.21 -51.27
CA TRP A 942 -10.18 -20.97 -51.85
C TRP A 942 -10.45 -20.51 -53.29
N ALA A 943 -9.89 -21.26 -54.24
CA ALA A 943 -9.94 -20.92 -55.67
C ALA A 943 -11.35 -20.89 -56.29
N HIS A 944 -12.35 -21.57 -55.69
CA HIS A 944 -13.72 -21.58 -56.20
C HIS A 944 -14.43 -20.23 -56.00
N TYR A 945 -14.30 -19.64 -54.81
CA TYR A 945 -14.92 -18.35 -54.47
C TYR A 945 -13.96 -17.16 -54.57
N HIS A 946 -12.71 -17.36 -54.99
CA HIS A 946 -11.69 -16.31 -55.07
C HIS A 946 -11.50 -15.56 -53.73
N VAL A 947 -11.54 -16.30 -52.61
CA VAL A 947 -11.36 -15.74 -51.26
C VAL A 947 -10.21 -16.41 -50.52
N TRP A 948 -9.52 -15.61 -49.72
CA TRP A 948 -8.72 -16.14 -48.61
C TRP A 948 -9.64 -16.43 -47.43
N TYR A 949 -9.44 -17.56 -46.77
CA TYR A 949 -10.04 -17.83 -45.46
C TYR A 949 -8.93 -17.91 -44.42
N MET A 950 -9.21 -17.37 -43.24
CA MET A 950 -8.23 -17.11 -42.20
C MET A 950 -8.71 -17.65 -40.85
N ASN A 951 -7.81 -18.30 -40.12
CA ASN A 951 -8.02 -18.61 -38.72
C ASN A 951 -7.21 -17.64 -37.85
N VAL A 952 -7.74 -17.29 -36.69
CA VAL A 952 -7.09 -16.37 -35.73
C VAL A 952 -6.97 -17.03 -34.37
N GLY A 953 -5.76 -17.45 -34.03
CA GLY A 953 -5.37 -17.84 -32.68
C GLY A 953 -4.83 -16.65 -31.91
N VAL A 954 -5.15 -16.53 -30.62
CA VAL A 954 -4.49 -15.57 -29.72
C VAL A 954 -3.89 -16.34 -28.55
N GLN A 955 -2.64 -16.06 -28.20
CA GLN A 955 -1.95 -16.63 -27.04
C GLN A 955 -1.59 -15.55 -26.02
N GLN A 956 -1.66 -15.89 -24.73
CA GLN A 956 -1.36 -14.97 -23.62
C GLN A 956 -2.17 -13.65 -23.67
N SER A 957 -3.44 -13.76 -24.06
CA SER A 957 -4.35 -12.61 -24.08
C SER A 957 -4.80 -12.21 -22.67
N ARG A 958 -5.02 -10.91 -22.48
CA ARG A 958 -5.48 -10.29 -21.22
C ARG A 958 -6.75 -9.45 -21.40
N ALA A 959 -7.24 -9.41 -22.63
CA ALA A 959 -8.47 -8.75 -23.02
C ALA A 959 -9.71 -9.47 -22.47
N THR A 960 -10.80 -8.74 -22.28
CA THR A 960 -12.04 -9.28 -21.69
C THR A 960 -13.28 -8.98 -22.53
N GLU A 961 -13.15 -8.16 -23.57
CA GLU A 961 -14.23 -7.60 -24.38
C GLU A 961 -14.14 -8.05 -25.84
N GLY A 962 -15.28 -8.18 -26.53
CA GLY A 962 -15.40 -8.66 -27.91
C GLY A 962 -16.15 -9.99 -28.01
N LEU A 963 -16.30 -10.51 -29.23
CA LEU A 963 -16.93 -11.82 -29.48
C LEU A 963 -16.19 -12.98 -28.79
N LEU A 964 -14.87 -12.85 -28.59
CA LEU A 964 -14.03 -13.78 -27.85
C LEU A 964 -13.89 -13.42 -26.35
N GLY A 965 -14.60 -12.41 -25.88
CA GLY A 965 -14.54 -11.89 -24.50
C GLY A 965 -15.00 -12.89 -23.44
N THR A 966 -14.87 -12.53 -22.16
CA THR A 966 -15.22 -13.42 -21.04
C THR A 966 -16.74 -13.51 -20.84
N ILE A 967 -17.27 -14.72 -20.66
CA ILE A 967 -18.68 -14.93 -20.30
C ILE A 967 -18.88 -14.71 -18.80
N ALA A 968 -19.77 -13.78 -18.43
CA ALA A 968 -20.14 -13.55 -17.03
C ALA A 968 -21.03 -14.70 -16.49
N PRO A 969 -20.90 -15.11 -15.22
CA PRO A 969 -21.76 -16.16 -14.65
C PRO A 969 -23.25 -15.84 -14.75
N GLY A 970 -24.03 -16.81 -15.20
CA GLY A 970 -25.46 -16.63 -15.50
C GLY A 970 -25.74 -15.96 -16.85
N ASN A 971 -24.72 -15.50 -17.58
CA ASN A 971 -24.81 -15.12 -19.00
C ASN A 971 -24.49 -16.34 -19.89
N TRP A 972 -24.92 -16.31 -21.16
CA TRP A 972 -24.62 -17.38 -22.14
C TRP A 972 -23.71 -16.96 -23.30
N LEU A 973 -23.43 -15.67 -23.43
CA LEU A 973 -22.49 -15.08 -24.39
C LEU A 973 -21.57 -14.10 -23.63
N PRO A 974 -20.55 -13.52 -24.25
CA PRO A 974 -19.88 -12.33 -23.71
C PRO A 974 -20.86 -11.18 -23.44
N ALA A 975 -20.40 -10.16 -22.71
CA ALA A 975 -21.18 -8.93 -22.55
C ALA A 975 -21.35 -8.19 -23.89
N LEU A 976 -22.37 -7.33 -23.99
CA LEU A 976 -22.48 -6.34 -25.06
C LEU A 976 -21.39 -5.27 -24.90
N SER A 977 -21.15 -4.46 -25.94
CA SER A 977 -20.06 -3.47 -25.95
C SER A 977 -20.25 -2.27 -25.01
N ASP A 978 -21.47 -2.10 -24.46
CA ASP A 978 -21.81 -1.18 -23.36
C ASP A 978 -21.69 -1.82 -21.96
N GLY A 979 -21.35 -3.11 -21.89
CA GLY A 979 -21.25 -3.89 -20.65
C GLY A 979 -22.55 -4.60 -20.23
N ALA A 980 -23.65 -4.49 -20.98
CA ALA A 980 -24.90 -5.18 -20.66
C ALA A 980 -24.78 -6.71 -20.83
N LEU A 981 -25.56 -7.46 -20.04
CA LEU A 981 -25.61 -8.93 -20.07
C LEU A 981 -26.92 -9.40 -20.72
N LEU A 982 -26.87 -10.50 -21.48
CA LEU A 982 -28.03 -11.11 -22.15
C LEU A 982 -28.81 -12.08 -21.25
N GLY A 983 -28.25 -12.46 -20.09
CA GLY A 983 -28.85 -13.37 -19.13
C GLY A 983 -28.67 -14.85 -19.49
N ALA A 984 -29.45 -15.73 -18.87
CA ALA A 984 -29.36 -17.17 -19.11
C ALA A 984 -29.77 -17.51 -20.55
N ARG A 985 -29.17 -18.57 -21.13
CA ARG A 985 -29.49 -19.02 -22.49
C ARG A 985 -31.00 -19.25 -22.65
N PRO A 986 -31.69 -18.55 -23.57
CA PRO A 986 -33.11 -18.75 -23.81
C PRO A 986 -33.46 -20.22 -24.11
N THR A 987 -34.68 -20.66 -23.78
CA THR A 987 -35.10 -22.03 -24.11
C THR A 987 -35.52 -22.14 -25.57
N ASP A 988 -36.18 -21.12 -26.13
CA ASP A 988 -36.58 -21.04 -27.54
C ASP A 988 -35.38 -20.76 -28.47
N PRO A 989 -35.11 -21.59 -29.50
CA PRO A 989 -34.13 -21.28 -30.53
C PRO A 989 -34.35 -19.94 -31.25
N TYR A 990 -35.57 -19.45 -31.39
CA TYR A 990 -35.81 -18.13 -32.01
C TYR A 990 -35.27 -17.00 -31.12
N GLU A 991 -35.56 -17.03 -29.81
CA GLU A 991 -35.01 -16.04 -28.87
C GLU A 991 -33.48 -16.07 -28.82
N ARG A 992 -32.85 -17.26 -28.97
CA ARG A 992 -31.39 -17.38 -29.11
C ARG A 992 -30.88 -16.75 -30.39
N TYR A 993 -31.58 -16.95 -31.51
CA TYR A 993 -31.26 -16.32 -32.79
C TYR A 993 -31.29 -14.80 -32.64
N ILE A 994 -32.38 -14.20 -32.14
CA ILE A 994 -32.49 -12.75 -31.91
C ILE A 994 -31.37 -12.24 -30.96
N ALA A 995 -31.06 -13.00 -29.91
CA ALA A 995 -30.02 -12.62 -28.98
C ALA A 995 -28.61 -12.67 -29.58
N LEU A 996 -28.31 -13.58 -30.51
CA LEU A 996 -27.00 -13.75 -31.15
C LEU A 996 -26.85 -12.90 -32.43
N TYR A 997 -27.81 -13.06 -33.36
CA TYR A 997 -27.81 -12.58 -34.75
C TYR A 997 -28.67 -11.32 -34.99
N GLU A 998 -29.11 -10.65 -33.92
CA GLU A 998 -29.62 -9.26 -34.02
C GLU A 998 -29.04 -8.38 -32.90
N LYS A 999 -28.95 -8.88 -31.65
CA LYS A 999 -28.50 -8.06 -30.51
C LYS A 999 -26.99 -8.13 -30.26
N PHE A 1000 -26.42 -9.34 -30.22
CA PHE A 1000 -25.00 -9.52 -29.90
C PHE A 1000 -24.10 -9.13 -31.07
N GLU A 1001 -24.49 -9.46 -32.31
CA GLU A 1001 -23.76 -9.04 -33.50
C GLU A 1001 -23.67 -7.52 -33.63
N ASP A 1002 -24.78 -6.79 -33.54
CA ASP A 1002 -24.79 -5.33 -33.71
C ASP A 1002 -24.06 -4.59 -32.61
N ALA A 1003 -24.07 -5.13 -31.38
CA ALA A 1003 -23.27 -4.58 -30.29
C ALA A 1003 -21.75 -4.66 -30.57
N TRP A 1004 -21.29 -5.65 -31.35
CA TRP A 1004 -19.87 -5.87 -31.67
C TRP A 1004 -19.51 -5.60 -33.13
N ARG A 1005 -20.47 -5.15 -33.93
CA ARG A 1005 -20.31 -4.75 -35.34
C ARG A 1005 -19.43 -3.50 -35.42
N VAL A 1006 -18.45 -3.56 -36.31
CA VAL A 1006 -17.51 -2.47 -36.59
C VAL A 1006 -18.24 -1.39 -37.38
N THR A 1007 -18.09 -0.15 -36.95
CA THR A 1007 -18.65 1.03 -37.62
C THR A 1007 -17.56 1.76 -38.38
N LYS A 1008 -17.96 2.66 -39.28
CA LYS A 1008 -17.04 3.53 -40.02
C LYS A 1008 -16.04 4.26 -39.11
N ASP A 1009 -16.46 4.65 -37.91
CA ASP A 1009 -15.65 5.42 -36.96
C ASP A 1009 -14.77 4.52 -36.06
N THR A 1010 -15.09 3.23 -35.94
CA THR A 1010 -14.31 2.26 -35.15
C THR A 1010 -13.45 1.31 -36.01
N SER A 1011 -13.59 1.36 -37.34
CA SER A 1011 -12.91 0.41 -38.24
C SER A 1011 -11.39 0.51 -38.25
N LEU A 1012 -10.76 -0.65 -38.12
CA LEU A 1012 -9.33 -0.83 -38.31
C LEU A 1012 -8.94 -1.21 -39.74
N PHE A 1013 -9.89 -1.45 -40.65
CA PHE A 1013 -9.62 -1.88 -42.02
C PHE A 1013 -9.22 -0.73 -42.96
N ASP A 1014 -8.57 -1.10 -44.07
CA ASP A 1014 -8.27 -0.22 -45.21
C ASP A 1014 -9.24 -0.54 -46.35
N TYR A 1015 -9.97 0.47 -46.84
CA TYR A 1015 -10.97 0.29 -47.91
C TYR A 1015 -10.48 0.86 -49.24
N ALA A 1016 -10.80 0.18 -50.34
CA ALA A 1016 -10.70 0.76 -51.67
C ALA A 1016 -11.76 1.87 -51.87
N SER A 1017 -11.51 2.77 -52.82
CA SER A 1017 -12.36 3.96 -53.02
C SER A 1017 -13.82 3.59 -53.30
N GLY A 1018 -14.74 4.15 -52.52
CA GLY A 1018 -16.18 3.88 -52.62
C GLY A 1018 -16.71 2.78 -51.69
N PHE A 1019 -15.84 2.04 -50.99
CA PHE A 1019 -16.25 0.99 -50.03
C PHE A 1019 -16.11 1.43 -48.57
N SER A 1020 -16.87 0.77 -47.69
CA SER A 1020 -16.93 0.99 -46.23
C SER A 1020 -17.24 -0.32 -45.50
N THR A 1021 -17.41 -0.28 -44.17
CA THR A 1021 -17.98 -1.38 -43.36
C THR A 1021 -19.32 -1.88 -43.91
N GLU A 1022 -20.14 -0.99 -44.46
CA GLU A 1022 -21.47 -1.29 -45.02
C GLU A 1022 -21.34 -2.18 -46.26
N SER A 1023 -20.28 -1.99 -47.06
CA SER A 1023 -20.04 -2.76 -48.29
C SER A 1023 -19.75 -4.24 -48.05
N TYR A 1024 -19.37 -4.62 -46.83
CA TYR A 1024 -19.10 -6.00 -46.43
C TYR A 1024 -20.16 -6.56 -45.47
N THR A 1025 -21.19 -5.77 -45.15
CA THR A 1025 -22.28 -6.16 -44.25
C THR A 1025 -23.46 -6.68 -45.08
N LEU A 1026 -24.00 -7.83 -44.68
CA LEU A 1026 -25.26 -8.37 -45.19
C LEU A 1026 -26.20 -8.58 -44.00
N GLU A 1027 -27.08 -7.61 -43.76
CA GLU A 1027 -28.07 -7.66 -42.67
C GLU A 1027 -28.97 -8.90 -42.82
N GLY A 1028 -29.28 -9.56 -41.71
CA GLY A 1028 -30.09 -10.78 -41.70
C GLY A 1028 -29.37 -12.05 -42.17
N TRP A 1029 -28.05 -12.01 -42.42
CA TRP A 1029 -27.23 -13.22 -42.58
C TRP A 1029 -26.58 -13.62 -41.25
N PRO A 1030 -26.74 -14.87 -40.77
CA PRO A 1030 -27.46 -15.99 -41.40
C PRO A 1030 -28.98 -15.90 -41.22
N GLU A 1031 -29.78 -16.42 -42.15
CA GLU A 1031 -31.25 -16.48 -41.98
C GLU A 1031 -31.68 -17.54 -40.94
N TYR A 1032 -32.64 -17.21 -40.08
CA TYR A 1032 -33.22 -18.15 -39.12
C TYR A 1032 -33.92 -19.34 -39.81
N LYS A 1033 -33.38 -20.55 -39.61
CA LYS A 1033 -33.86 -21.81 -40.20
C LYS A 1033 -33.84 -21.81 -41.75
N ALA A 1034 -32.82 -21.21 -42.34
CA ALA A 1034 -32.51 -21.37 -43.76
C ALA A 1034 -32.58 -22.85 -44.20
N SER A 1035 -33.16 -23.11 -45.37
CA SER A 1035 -33.19 -24.46 -45.99
C SER A 1035 -32.14 -24.64 -47.09
N SER A 1036 -31.45 -23.56 -47.45
CA SER A 1036 -30.32 -23.50 -48.38
C SER A 1036 -29.59 -22.19 -48.18
N CYS A 1037 -28.27 -22.15 -48.31
CA CYS A 1037 -27.50 -20.93 -48.09
C CYS A 1037 -27.13 -20.29 -49.44
N ARG A 1038 -27.77 -19.16 -49.77
CA ARG A 1038 -27.62 -18.48 -51.06
C ARG A 1038 -27.36 -16.99 -50.84
N VAL A 1039 -26.38 -16.45 -51.56
CA VAL A 1039 -25.93 -15.06 -51.42
C VAL A 1039 -26.31 -14.31 -52.69
N GLU A 1040 -27.40 -13.54 -52.62
CA GLU A 1040 -27.94 -12.80 -53.77
C GLU A 1040 -27.21 -11.47 -54.03
N THR A 1041 -26.57 -10.91 -52.99
CA THR A 1041 -25.81 -9.64 -53.07
C THR A 1041 -24.34 -9.92 -53.34
N GLN A 1042 -23.81 -9.41 -54.46
CA GLN A 1042 -22.38 -9.53 -54.75
C GLN A 1042 -21.54 -8.63 -53.82
N LEU A 1043 -20.65 -9.24 -53.04
CA LEU A 1043 -19.73 -8.53 -52.15
C LEU A 1043 -18.45 -8.07 -52.87
N PRO A 1044 -17.75 -7.02 -52.37
CA PRO A 1044 -16.61 -6.41 -53.05
C PRO A 1044 -15.46 -7.40 -53.27
N GLY A 1045 -15.15 -7.67 -54.54
CA GLY A 1045 -14.06 -8.57 -54.96
C GLY A 1045 -14.43 -10.05 -54.97
N ILE A 1046 -15.68 -10.42 -54.67
CA ILE A 1046 -16.09 -11.82 -54.50
C ILE A 1046 -17.14 -12.19 -55.57
N PRO A 1047 -16.91 -13.25 -56.38
CA PRO A 1047 -17.90 -13.75 -57.33
C PRO A 1047 -19.06 -14.47 -56.64
N VAL A 1048 -20.27 -14.28 -57.17
CA VAL A 1048 -21.43 -15.12 -56.87
C VAL A 1048 -21.27 -16.41 -57.70
N ALA A 1049 -20.99 -17.53 -57.04
CA ALA A 1049 -20.82 -18.85 -57.66
C ALA A 1049 -21.72 -19.90 -56.99
N GLU A 1050 -22.13 -20.92 -57.74
CA GLU A 1050 -22.89 -22.05 -57.21
C GLU A 1050 -22.08 -22.81 -56.15
N PRO A 1051 -22.71 -23.35 -55.08
CA PRO A 1051 -22.03 -24.12 -54.06
C PRO A 1051 -21.40 -25.40 -54.64
N LEU A 1052 -20.22 -25.75 -54.12
CA LEU A 1052 -19.67 -27.09 -54.32
C LEU A 1052 -20.59 -28.14 -53.69
N LYS A 1053 -20.51 -29.38 -54.19
CA LYS A 1053 -21.29 -30.48 -53.62
C LYS A 1053 -20.78 -30.81 -52.22
N PRO A 1054 -21.66 -30.98 -51.22
CA PRO A 1054 -21.27 -31.44 -49.89
C PRO A 1054 -20.50 -32.76 -49.94
N ILE A 1055 -19.43 -32.86 -49.15
CA ILE A 1055 -18.66 -34.09 -48.95
C ILE A 1055 -19.34 -34.91 -47.84
N PRO A 1056 -19.55 -36.23 -48.00
CA PRO A 1056 -20.13 -37.05 -46.93
C PRO A 1056 -19.29 -37.01 -45.65
N LEU A 1057 -19.92 -36.93 -44.47
CA LEU A 1057 -19.23 -36.83 -43.17
C LEU A 1057 -18.15 -37.91 -42.97
N SER A 1058 -18.40 -39.16 -43.39
CA SER A 1058 -17.43 -40.26 -43.31
C SER A 1058 -16.20 -40.10 -44.21
N GLU A 1059 -16.29 -39.26 -45.25
CA GLU A 1059 -15.15 -38.87 -46.09
C GLU A 1059 -14.46 -37.62 -45.51
N ALA A 1060 -15.22 -36.65 -45.00
CA ALA A 1060 -14.70 -35.50 -44.25
C ALA A 1060 -13.84 -35.93 -43.04
N GLU A 1061 -14.25 -36.98 -42.33
CA GLU A 1061 -13.47 -37.66 -41.28
C GLU A 1061 -12.06 -38.09 -41.76
N GLN A 1062 -11.90 -38.51 -43.01
CA GLN A 1062 -10.60 -38.93 -43.55
C GLN A 1062 -9.68 -37.76 -43.87
N TYR A 1063 -10.23 -36.61 -44.28
CA TYR A 1063 -9.48 -35.38 -44.47
C TYR A 1063 -9.05 -34.78 -43.12
N CYS A 1064 -9.95 -34.74 -42.13
CA CYS A 1064 -9.71 -34.11 -40.83
C CYS A 1064 -9.00 -35.00 -39.79
N LYS A 1065 -8.64 -36.26 -40.11
CA LYS A 1065 -8.02 -37.22 -39.17
C LYS A 1065 -6.72 -36.76 -38.51
N GLU A 1066 -5.99 -35.82 -39.12
CA GLU A 1066 -4.74 -35.26 -38.59
C GLU A 1066 -4.96 -34.11 -37.60
N VAL A 1067 -6.20 -33.63 -37.43
CA VAL A 1067 -6.55 -32.60 -36.44
C VAL A 1067 -6.60 -33.24 -35.06
N ALA A 1068 -5.69 -32.82 -34.18
CA ALA A 1068 -5.40 -33.45 -32.91
C ALA A 1068 -6.41 -33.07 -31.81
N ASN A 1069 -6.89 -31.83 -31.79
CA ASN A 1069 -7.91 -31.40 -30.83
C ASN A 1069 -9.29 -31.92 -31.24
N ASP A 1070 -10.00 -32.57 -30.31
CA ASP A 1070 -11.29 -33.22 -30.60
C ASP A 1070 -12.41 -32.23 -31.02
N ASP A 1071 -12.43 -31.03 -30.45
CA ASP A 1071 -13.38 -29.98 -30.83
C ASP A 1071 -13.06 -29.46 -32.23
N ARG A 1072 -11.79 -29.08 -32.49
CA ARG A 1072 -11.34 -28.63 -33.83
C ARG A 1072 -11.52 -29.70 -34.91
N ARG A 1073 -11.34 -30.98 -34.57
CA ARG A 1073 -11.52 -32.09 -35.52
C ARG A 1073 -12.98 -32.25 -35.92
N ARG A 1074 -13.92 -32.20 -34.95
CA ARG A 1074 -15.36 -32.20 -35.25
C ARG A 1074 -15.73 -31.01 -36.15
N ASP A 1075 -15.24 -29.84 -35.77
CA ASP A 1075 -15.51 -28.58 -36.45
C ASP A 1075 -15.00 -28.61 -37.90
N CYS A 1076 -13.75 -29.05 -38.11
CA CYS A 1076 -13.18 -29.39 -39.44
C CYS A 1076 -14.05 -30.36 -40.26
N ILE A 1077 -14.60 -31.42 -39.65
CA ILE A 1077 -15.44 -32.40 -40.35
C ILE A 1077 -16.72 -31.73 -40.87
N HIS A 1078 -17.31 -30.81 -40.10
CA HIS A 1078 -18.47 -30.05 -40.53
C HIS A 1078 -18.12 -29.05 -41.63
N ASP A 1079 -17.02 -28.30 -41.51
CA ASP A 1079 -16.52 -27.39 -42.54
C ASP A 1079 -16.33 -28.10 -43.88
N VAL A 1080 -15.49 -29.14 -43.91
CA VAL A 1080 -15.18 -29.90 -45.15
C VAL A 1080 -16.45 -30.52 -45.73
N SER A 1081 -17.35 -31.04 -44.89
CA SER A 1081 -18.62 -31.61 -45.31
C SER A 1081 -19.55 -30.57 -45.95
N ALA A 1082 -19.72 -29.39 -45.33
CA ALA A 1082 -20.69 -28.40 -45.77
C ALA A 1082 -20.21 -27.51 -46.92
N THR A 1083 -18.91 -27.19 -46.94
CA THR A 1083 -18.27 -26.36 -47.97
C THR A 1083 -17.92 -27.15 -49.24
N GLY A 1084 -17.71 -28.46 -49.11
CA GLY A 1084 -17.17 -29.30 -50.19
C GLY A 1084 -15.68 -29.05 -50.48
N GLU A 1085 -14.95 -28.37 -49.58
CA GLU A 1085 -13.55 -27.98 -49.77
C GLU A 1085 -12.62 -28.71 -48.78
N PRO A 1086 -11.87 -29.75 -49.21
CA PRO A 1086 -10.90 -30.47 -48.37
C PRO A 1086 -9.77 -29.60 -47.82
N GLY A 1087 -9.51 -28.43 -48.44
CA GLY A 1087 -8.49 -27.48 -48.01
C GLY A 1087 -8.64 -27.03 -46.55
N PHE A 1088 -9.86 -26.96 -46.00
CA PHE A 1088 -10.08 -26.57 -44.61
C PHE A 1088 -9.25 -27.42 -43.64
N ALA A 1089 -9.19 -28.73 -43.84
CA ALA A 1089 -8.42 -29.65 -43.01
C ALA A 1089 -6.92 -29.30 -42.94
N LYS A 1090 -6.34 -28.85 -44.06
CA LYS A 1090 -4.94 -28.39 -44.10
C LYS A 1090 -4.72 -27.18 -43.19
N VAL A 1091 -5.67 -26.24 -43.12
CA VAL A 1091 -5.53 -25.03 -42.30
C VAL A 1091 -5.72 -25.32 -40.81
N TYR A 1092 -6.65 -26.21 -40.43
CA TYR A 1092 -6.76 -26.72 -39.06
C TYR A 1092 -5.45 -27.39 -38.58
N VAL A 1093 -4.93 -28.33 -39.36
CA VAL A 1093 -3.68 -29.04 -39.04
C VAL A 1093 -2.50 -28.07 -38.98
N THR A 1094 -2.46 -27.07 -39.86
CA THR A 1094 -1.40 -26.06 -39.88
C THR A 1094 -1.49 -25.12 -38.67
N ALA A 1095 -2.70 -24.69 -38.31
CA ALA A 1095 -2.96 -23.90 -37.11
C ALA A 1095 -2.50 -24.61 -35.83
N GLU A 1096 -2.92 -25.86 -35.63
CA GLU A 1096 -2.51 -26.65 -34.46
C GLU A 1096 -1.00 -26.85 -34.39
N LYS A 1097 -0.33 -27.06 -35.52
CA LYS A 1097 1.14 -27.17 -35.58
C LYS A 1097 1.85 -25.86 -35.21
N VAL A 1098 1.33 -24.71 -35.66
CA VAL A 1098 1.91 -23.39 -35.33
C VAL A 1098 1.65 -23.01 -33.86
N GLU A 1099 0.45 -23.26 -33.34
CA GLU A 1099 0.11 -22.95 -31.95
C GLU A 1099 0.69 -23.92 -30.92
N GLY A 1100 0.83 -25.20 -31.30
CA GLY A 1100 1.33 -26.27 -30.44
C GLY A 1100 2.86 -26.32 -30.30
N ASN A 1101 3.58 -25.54 -31.12
CA ASN A 1101 5.03 -25.38 -31.09
C ASN A 1101 5.50 -24.96 -29.67
N LEU A 1102 6.27 -25.82 -29.00
CA LEU A 1102 6.79 -25.49 -27.68
C LEU A 1102 7.81 -24.34 -27.77
N GLN A 1103 7.82 -23.49 -26.75
CA GLN A 1103 8.79 -22.41 -26.66
C GLN A 1103 10.15 -22.93 -26.15
N PRO A 1104 11.28 -22.31 -26.56
CA PRO A 1104 12.60 -22.62 -26.03
C PRO A 1104 12.67 -22.53 -24.50
N GLY A 1105 13.64 -23.20 -23.88
CA GLY A 1105 13.90 -22.98 -22.45
C GLY A 1105 14.34 -21.55 -22.10
N VAL A 1106 14.55 -21.28 -20.82
CA VAL A 1106 14.98 -19.95 -20.33
C VAL A 1106 16.51 -19.85 -20.41
N PRO A 1107 17.09 -18.79 -21.03
CA PRO A 1107 18.53 -18.54 -20.99
C PRO A 1107 19.05 -18.19 -19.59
N GLY A 1108 20.20 -18.73 -19.19
CA GLY A 1108 20.82 -18.51 -17.87
C GLY A 1108 21.80 -17.33 -17.83
N LEU A 1109 22.03 -16.75 -16.65
CA LEU A 1109 22.99 -15.67 -16.45
C LEU A 1109 24.43 -16.21 -16.29
N LEU A 1110 25.40 -15.68 -17.05
CA LEU A 1110 26.82 -15.92 -16.80
C LEU A 1110 27.56 -14.64 -16.40
N VAL A 1111 27.65 -13.65 -17.29
CA VAL A 1111 28.26 -12.32 -17.02
C VAL A 1111 27.59 -11.22 -17.87
N PRO A 1112 27.59 -9.94 -17.46
CA PRO A 1112 27.91 -9.48 -16.10
C PRO A 1112 26.92 -10.05 -15.07
N LYS A 1113 27.33 -10.14 -13.81
CA LYS A 1113 26.44 -10.56 -12.73
C LYS A 1113 25.39 -9.49 -12.45
N GLU A 1114 24.28 -9.90 -11.84
CA GLU A 1114 23.19 -9.01 -11.45
C GLU A 1114 23.70 -7.91 -10.50
N ASN A 1115 23.48 -6.63 -10.89
CA ASN A 1115 24.00 -5.42 -10.26
C ASN A 1115 25.54 -5.25 -10.29
N GLU A 1116 26.25 -5.85 -11.24
CA GLU A 1116 27.68 -5.63 -11.42
C GLU A 1116 28.00 -4.22 -11.96
N VAL A 1117 29.07 -3.62 -11.44
CA VAL A 1117 29.64 -2.36 -11.97
C VAL A 1117 30.76 -2.72 -12.95
N SER A 1118 30.50 -2.55 -14.23
CA SER A 1118 31.40 -2.92 -15.34
C SER A 1118 32.00 -1.67 -16.02
N SER A 1119 33.07 -1.83 -16.78
CA SER A 1119 33.57 -0.77 -17.68
C SER A 1119 32.53 -0.42 -18.76
N ALA A 1120 32.56 0.81 -19.27
CA ALA A 1120 31.69 1.27 -20.36
C ALA A 1120 31.64 0.32 -21.57
N THR A 1121 32.75 -0.38 -21.89
CA THR A 1121 32.69 -1.55 -22.77
C THR A 1121 32.43 -2.81 -21.94
N VAL A 1122 31.25 -3.43 -22.10
CA VAL A 1122 30.78 -4.59 -21.35
C VAL A 1122 30.73 -5.82 -22.26
N THR A 1123 31.18 -6.98 -21.75
CA THR A 1123 30.98 -8.28 -22.41
C THR A 1123 29.87 -9.05 -21.70
N PHE A 1124 28.75 -9.23 -22.39
CA PHE A 1124 27.61 -10.03 -21.97
C PHE A 1124 27.82 -11.49 -22.40
N LYS A 1125 27.45 -12.44 -21.55
CA LYS A 1125 27.38 -13.87 -21.84
C LYS A 1125 26.24 -14.52 -21.06
N TRP A 1126 25.59 -15.48 -21.70
CA TRP A 1126 24.48 -16.24 -21.13
C TRP A 1126 24.70 -17.73 -21.35
N GLU A 1127 24.06 -18.54 -20.50
CA GLU A 1127 23.94 -19.96 -20.73
C GLU A 1127 22.89 -20.19 -21.81
N GLY A 1128 23.27 -20.99 -22.81
CA GLY A 1128 22.34 -21.43 -23.84
C GLY A 1128 21.22 -22.30 -23.27
N THR A 1129 20.18 -22.48 -24.07
CA THR A 1129 19.04 -23.32 -23.75
C THR A 1129 18.74 -24.25 -24.93
N TYR A 1130 17.79 -25.16 -24.75
CA TYR A 1130 17.33 -26.06 -25.81
C TYR A 1130 15.82 -25.88 -26.02
N ASP A 1131 15.38 -26.20 -27.22
CA ASP A 1131 13.97 -26.36 -27.51
C ASP A 1131 13.53 -27.81 -27.28
N LYS A 1132 12.32 -28.01 -26.75
CA LYS A 1132 11.81 -29.35 -26.39
C LYS A 1132 11.42 -30.18 -27.62
N ASP A 1133 11.01 -29.54 -28.70
CA ASP A 1133 10.61 -30.18 -29.95
C ASP A 1133 11.83 -30.35 -30.89
N GLY A 1134 12.99 -29.85 -30.47
CA GLY A 1134 14.29 -30.04 -31.13
C GLY A 1134 14.67 -28.94 -32.13
N ASP A 1135 13.89 -27.86 -32.19
CA ASP A 1135 14.17 -26.73 -33.07
C ASP A 1135 15.44 -25.96 -32.71
N THR A 1136 15.99 -25.24 -33.70
CA THR A 1136 17.25 -24.50 -33.56
C THR A 1136 17.01 -23.19 -32.80
N VAL A 1137 17.46 -23.14 -31.55
CA VAL A 1137 17.39 -21.91 -30.74
C VAL A 1137 18.42 -20.88 -31.21
N LEU A 1138 17.93 -19.68 -31.51
CA LEU A 1138 18.72 -18.47 -31.74
C LEU A 1138 18.47 -17.46 -30.60
N TYR A 1139 19.46 -16.60 -30.35
CA TYR A 1139 19.47 -15.64 -29.25
C TYR A 1139 19.50 -14.21 -29.76
N ARG A 1140 18.64 -13.37 -29.18
CA ARG A 1140 18.59 -11.93 -29.39
C ARG A 1140 18.98 -11.21 -28.11
N HIS A 1141 20.05 -10.42 -28.16
CA HIS A 1141 20.54 -9.68 -27.00
C HIS A 1141 19.94 -8.26 -26.98
N CYS A 1142 19.26 -7.91 -25.89
CA CYS A 1142 18.63 -6.60 -25.70
C CYS A 1142 19.23 -5.86 -24.50
N VAL A 1143 19.56 -4.57 -24.67
CA VAL A 1143 20.10 -3.71 -23.62
C VAL A 1143 19.58 -2.28 -23.76
N TRP A 1144 19.04 -1.70 -22.69
CA TRP A 1144 18.41 -0.37 -22.69
C TRP A 1144 18.63 0.37 -21.37
N GLY A 1145 18.47 1.69 -21.37
CA GLY A 1145 18.59 2.50 -20.16
C GLY A 1145 17.51 2.14 -19.14
N VAL A 1146 17.84 2.17 -17.85
CA VAL A 1146 16.82 1.89 -16.80
C VAL A 1146 15.64 2.88 -16.83
N ASP A 1147 15.89 4.06 -17.40
CA ASP A 1147 15.00 5.22 -17.53
C ASP A 1147 14.10 5.17 -18.78
N SER A 1148 14.30 4.20 -19.67
CA SER A 1148 13.47 4.01 -20.86
C SER A 1148 12.60 2.75 -20.80
N GLY A 1149 11.47 2.79 -21.52
CA GLY A 1149 10.64 1.62 -21.76
C GLY A 1149 11.37 0.62 -22.65
N PHE A 1150 11.24 -0.67 -22.35
CA PHE A 1150 11.74 -1.71 -23.24
C PHE A 1150 11.00 -1.66 -24.59
N THR A 1151 11.73 -1.72 -25.70
CA THR A 1151 11.18 -2.03 -27.01
C THR A 1151 12.10 -3.00 -27.74
N LEU A 1152 11.56 -3.76 -28.71
CA LEU A 1152 12.37 -4.67 -29.53
C LEU A 1152 13.44 -3.97 -30.39
N LYS A 1153 13.44 -2.63 -30.49
CA LYS A 1153 14.53 -1.86 -31.13
C LYS A 1153 15.81 -1.84 -30.32
N GLU A 1154 15.74 -2.04 -29.01
CA GLU A 1154 16.88 -2.10 -28.09
C GLU A 1154 17.63 -3.44 -28.17
N CYS A 1155 17.20 -4.32 -29.09
CA CYS A 1155 17.70 -5.65 -29.31
C CYS A 1155 18.63 -5.74 -30.54
N THR A 1156 19.37 -6.84 -30.68
CA THR A 1156 20.01 -7.17 -31.96
C THR A 1156 18.97 -7.26 -33.08
N SER A 1157 19.28 -6.64 -34.22
CA SER A 1157 18.41 -6.63 -35.41
C SER A 1157 18.29 -7.98 -36.12
N LYS A 1158 19.07 -8.98 -35.68
CA LYS A 1158 18.93 -10.40 -36.04
C LYS A 1158 19.27 -11.27 -34.82
N PRO A 1159 18.60 -12.42 -34.61
CA PRO A 1159 18.99 -13.41 -33.62
C PRO A 1159 20.14 -14.27 -34.16
N THR A 1160 20.97 -14.85 -33.28
CA THR A 1160 22.18 -15.62 -33.65
C THR A 1160 22.42 -16.81 -32.73
N GLN A 1161 23.27 -17.77 -33.10
CA GLN A 1161 23.70 -18.84 -32.18
C GLN A 1161 24.80 -18.40 -31.19
N GLU A 1162 25.23 -17.14 -31.21
CA GLU A 1162 26.26 -16.65 -30.28
C GLU A 1162 25.72 -16.62 -28.84
N LEU A 1163 26.54 -17.03 -27.87
CA LEU A 1163 26.21 -17.02 -26.43
C LEU A 1163 26.85 -15.85 -25.66
N GLY A 1164 27.22 -14.80 -26.38
CA GLY A 1164 27.80 -13.60 -25.79
C GLY A 1164 28.02 -12.49 -26.80
N ARG A 1165 28.05 -11.24 -26.30
CA ARG A 1165 28.17 -10.04 -27.11
C ARG A 1165 28.92 -8.95 -26.36
N THR A 1166 29.73 -8.16 -27.05
CA THR A 1166 30.37 -6.97 -26.48
C THR A 1166 29.66 -5.71 -26.96
N VAL A 1167 29.32 -4.80 -26.04
CA VAL A 1167 28.64 -3.54 -26.33
C VAL A 1167 29.33 -2.40 -25.58
N THR A 1168 29.48 -1.25 -26.22
CA THR A 1168 29.93 -0.02 -25.57
C THR A 1168 28.71 0.80 -25.17
N LEU A 1169 28.60 1.07 -23.88
CA LEU A 1169 27.54 1.81 -23.21
C LEU A 1169 28.08 3.17 -22.73
N GLU A 1170 27.17 4.06 -22.34
CA GLU A 1170 27.54 5.37 -21.79
C GLU A 1170 27.99 5.24 -20.33
N SER A 1171 29.15 5.81 -20.00
CA SER A 1171 29.69 5.80 -18.63
C SER A 1171 28.79 6.61 -17.68
N GLY A 1172 28.66 6.14 -16.44
CA GLY A 1172 27.86 6.78 -15.38
C GLY A 1172 26.37 6.47 -15.43
N LYS A 1173 25.93 5.54 -16.28
CA LYS A 1173 24.53 5.13 -16.43
C LYS A 1173 24.29 3.68 -16.05
N ASP A 1174 23.06 3.41 -15.64
CA ASP A 1174 22.55 2.07 -15.37
C ASP A 1174 21.76 1.53 -16.56
N TYR A 1175 21.90 0.23 -16.83
CA TYR A 1175 21.26 -0.45 -17.94
C TYR A 1175 20.53 -1.71 -17.48
N PHE A 1176 19.36 -1.95 -18.07
CA PHE A 1176 18.73 -3.26 -18.07
C PHE A 1176 19.16 -4.03 -19.31
N TRP A 1177 19.27 -5.35 -19.19
CA TRP A 1177 19.48 -6.23 -20.32
C TRP A 1177 18.78 -7.58 -20.14
N LYS A 1178 18.46 -8.23 -21.26
CA LYS A 1178 17.88 -9.57 -21.31
C LYS A 1178 18.24 -10.26 -22.62
N VAL A 1179 18.04 -11.57 -22.67
CA VAL A 1179 18.18 -12.39 -23.87
C VAL A 1179 16.85 -13.01 -24.21
N ILE A 1180 16.42 -12.88 -25.46
CA ILE A 1180 15.25 -13.58 -26.00
C ILE A 1180 15.77 -14.78 -26.79
N ALA A 1181 15.37 -15.99 -26.39
CA ALA A 1181 15.54 -17.21 -27.16
C ALA A 1181 14.37 -17.33 -28.15
N GLU A 1182 14.66 -17.62 -29.42
CA GLU A 1182 13.73 -17.71 -30.54
C GLU A 1182 14.00 -18.99 -31.33
N ASP A 1183 12.97 -19.75 -31.69
CA ASP A 1183 13.08 -21.01 -32.46
C ASP A 1183 12.98 -20.83 -33.99
N GLY A 1184 12.53 -19.66 -34.45
CA GLY A 1184 12.21 -19.40 -35.86
C GLY A 1184 10.93 -20.07 -36.37
N LYS A 1185 10.12 -20.63 -35.47
CA LYS A 1185 8.81 -21.24 -35.71
C LYS A 1185 7.64 -20.45 -35.10
N GLY A 1186 7.94 -19.56 -34.15
CA GLY A 1186 6.97 -18.64 -33.53
C GLY A 1186 7.08 -18.61 -32.00
N GLY A 1187 7.71 -19.62 -31.40
CA GLY A 1187 8.01 -19.68 -29.98
C GLY A 1187 9.19 -18.79 -29.61
N SER A 1188 9.03 -18.08 -28.49
CA SER A 1188 10.13 -17.37 -27.87
C SER A 1188 10.00 -17.29 -26.36
N THR A 1189 11.14 -17.25 -25.69
CA THR A 1189 11.28 -17.20 -24.23
C THR A 1189 12.28 -16.13 -23.84
N GLU A 1190 11.89 -15.28 -22.90
CA GLU A 1190 12.78 -14.25 -22.35
C GLU A 1190 13.53 -14.77 -21.12
N SER A 1191 14.81 -14.43 -20.99
CA SER A 1191 15.56 -14.58 -19.76
C SER A 1191 15.00 -13.69 -18.64
N ASN A 1192 15.49 -13.87 -17.41
CA ASN A 1192 15.36 -12.83 -16.41
C ASN A 1192 15.95 -11.51 -16.94
N THR A 1193 15.36 -10.38 -16.57
CA THR A 1193 15.92 -9.05 -16.88
C THR A 1193 16.93 -8.67 -15.80
N TRP A 1194 18.16 -8.43 -16.21
CA TRP A 1194 19.29 -8.17 -15.34
C TRP A 1194 19.73 -6.70 -15.39
N ARG A 1195 20.40 -6.21 -14.35
CA ARG A 1195 20.93 -4.84 -14.25
C ARG A 1195 22.45 -4.81 -14.16
N LEU A 1196 23.06 -3.77 -14.74
CA LEU A 1196 24.46 -3.39 -14.53
C LEU A 1196 24.61 -1.86 -14.45
N THR A 1197 25.74 -1.40 -13.92
CA THR A 1197 26.19 0.00 -14.00
C THR A 1197 27.42 0.10 -14.91
N ALA A 1198 27.39 0.97 -15.91
CA ALA A 1198 28.51 1.23 -16.81
C ALA A 1198 29.41 2.34 -16.25
N LYS A 1199 30.73 2.11 -16.21
CA LYS A 1199 31.74 2.99 -15.60
C LYS A 1199 32.80 3.46 -16.59
#